data_AF-D5WYI8-F1
#
_entry.id   AF-D5WYI8-F1
#
_cell.length_a   1.000
_cell.length_b   1.000
_cell.length_c   1.000
_cell.angle_alpha   90.00
_cell.angle_beta   90.00
_cell.angle_gamma   90.00
#
_symmetry.space_group_name_H-M   'P 1'
#
loop_
_entity.id
_entity.type
_entity.pdbx_description
1 polymer ?
#
loop_
_entity_poly.entity_id
_entity_poly.type
_entity_poly.pdbx_seq_one_letter_code
_entity_poly.pdbx_strand_id
1 'polypeptide(L)'
;MQMPQTRSARILMAALLLTLAGVTTALYIALNQPWLGLTLSSRADAYSPGIEVLHVARTGPVAAIAQGSRLLSISAGGQRVVLQPSDLIEEPDYFDTYAEVERFFQRQTQIAALQARPLLLSWRDPAGQVFEQTVAPLPSRPLASLPLVFWFQLLCGGVALLVGAWVYALKPKGWPGRLLALSGLLFLPNTYSAAIYSTRELALPGGLFELLSAINHLGALGFGGALAALFLVYPARLAAAKWLWPVPIIVVGWWAMDAARLAPNVSWGVRIPLLLEILLAVALAVVQWRRSAMRAADRAALRWFMLSAMLGAFTFVVFTFGSRMIGVFTPMQQGYAFGFFLAMYLGLALGVGRYHLFDLDRWAYRLLLWVLGLGLIVVLDMLLVLLLNWRHDLSLILTLLLAGLLYLPMRQWLWGRMMQGELPPIDRLLPEIISVAFTAQTLERERRWLGLLDRLYQPLHNLPMPPSEADTAPGLAQDGMELRIAPAGGLAARRLQGRSAGQRLFTVTDADLATSLVTLFNQAAAGRDALETGVQQERDRIASDLHDDIGAKLLTLRHLVHGEREQAMLMTTIDQLRAIVRGLRQAVQPWEEFAADIRSETAQRLAAAGMALDWPPPLIGGLSAARLPPQDAAQQYHLRALLQEAVSNAIRHARASRVSVRLSIVDATRMRLDVFDDGIGIDPQHATSGHGLTSMQIRARALGGQIAWRRNIDRVPSSAPSGKPAESAAPPSGHGTWVELVFPLGPVHPI
;
A
#
# COMPACT_ATOMS: atom_id res chain seq x y z
N MET A 1 40.91 -1.62 -8.33
CA MET A 1 39.44 -1.47 -8.45
C MET A 1 38.81 -2.45 -7.48
N GLN A 2 38.26 -1.99 -6.34
CA GLN A 2 37.64 -2.89 -5.35
C GLN A 2 36.38 -3.53 -5.97
N MET A 3 36.26 -4.87 -5.90
CA MET A 3 35.09 -5.56 -6.45
C MET A 3 33.79 -5.19 -5.70
N PRO A 4 32.64 -5.11 -6.38
CA PRO A 4 31.37 -4.77 -5.75
C PRO A 4 30.96 -5.81 -4.68
N GLN A 5 30.71 -5.34 -3.45
CA GLN A 5 30.44 -6.19 -2.29
C GLN A 5 29.08 -6.90 -2.34
N THR A 6 28.10 -6.40 -3.09
CA THR A 6 26.75 -6.99 -3.19
C THR A 6 26.56 -7.83 -4.45
N ARG A 7 25.76 -8.90 -4.36
CA ARG A 7 25.43 -9.77 -5.51
C ARG A 7 24.75 -8.99 -6.65
N SER A 8 23.88 -8.04 -6.32
CA SER A 8 23.17 -7.20 -7.29
C SER A 8 24.13 -6.30 -8.07
N ALA A 9 25.12 -5.71 -7.39
CA ALA A 9 26.16 -4.92 -8.05
C ALA A 9 27.06 -5.77 -8.96
N ARG A 10 27.37 -7.02 -8.59
CA ARG A 10 28.08 -7.96 -9.48
C ARG A 10 27.30 -8.29 -10.75
N ILE A 11 25.98 -8.51 -10.65
CA ILE A 11 25.11 -8.78 -11.80
C ILE A 11 25.06 -7.58 -12.75
N LEU A 12 24.84 -6.38 -12.22
CA LEU A 12 24.81 -5.15 -13.02
C LEU A 12 26.16 -4.84 -13.66
N MET A 13 27.27 -5.05 -12.93
CA MET A 13 28.61 -4.89 -13.47
C MET A 13 28.88 -5.88 -14.62
N ALA A 14 28.48 -7.14 -14.47
CA ALA A 14 28.63 -8.14 -15.52
C ALA A 14 27.81 -7.77 -16.78
N ALA A 15 26.59 -7.28 -16.59
CA ALA A 15 25.75 -6.79 -17.69
C ALA A 15 26.40 -5.58 -18.40
N LEU A 16 26.92 -4.61 -17.64
CA LEU A 16 27.61 -3.44 -18.19
C LEU A 16 28.88 -3.83 -18.96
N LEU A 17 29.70 -4.74 -18.41
CA LEU A 17 30.90 -5.25 -19.09
C LEU A 17 30.54 -5.98 -20.39
N LEU A 18 29.45 -6.76 -20.39
CA LEU A 18 28.97 -7.43 -21.60
C LEU A 18 28.48 -6.42 -22.66
N THR A 19 27.75 -5.39 -22.25
CA THR A 19 27.36 -4.27 -23.13
C THR A 19 28.58 -3.59 -23.73
N LEU A 20 29.58 -3.22 -22.90
CA LEU A 20 30.81 -2.57 -23.36
C LEU A 20 31.63 -3.46 -24.30
N ALA A 21 31.74 -4.76 -24.01
CA ALA A 21 32.41 -5.72 -24.87
C ALA A 21 31.70 -5.83 -26.24
N GLY A 22 30.37 -5.87 -26.25
CA GLY A 22 29.59 -5.88 -27.48
C GLY A 22 29.76 -4.59 -28.29
N VAL A 23 29.72 -3.41 -27.64
CA VAL A 23 29.92 -2.11 -28.31
C VAL A 23 31.32 -2.04 -28.92
N THR A 24 32.34 -2.47 -28.15
CA THR A 24 33.73 -2.51 -28.61
C THR A 24 33.89 -3.44 -29.82
N THR A 25 33.25 -4.62 -29.78
CA THR A 25 33.27 -5.57 -30.90
C THR A 25 32.57 -5.01 -32.13
N ALA A 26 31.39 -4.40 -31.97
CA ALA A 26 30.66 -3.80 -33.08
C ALA A 26 31.42 -2.63 -33.70
N LEU A 27 32.03 -1.77 -32.87
CA LEU A 27 32.89 -0.68 -33.33
C LEU A 27 34.12 -1.22 -34.06
N TYR A 28 34.81 -2.21 -33.51
CA TYR A 28 35.98 -2.79 -34.17
C TYR A 28 35.62 -3.32 -35.57
N ILE A 29 34.51 -4.06 -35.69
CA ILE A 29 34.06 -4.61 -36.98
C ILE A 29 33.65 -3.48 -37.94
N ALA A 30 32.89 -2.48 -37.46
CA ALA A 30 32.38 -1.40 -38.31
C ALA A 30 33.45 -0.40 -38.76
N LEU A 31 34.48 -0.15 -37.94
CA LEU A 31 35.60 0.73 -38.26
C LEU A 31 36.64 0.05 -39.14
N ASN A 32 36.81 -1.27 -39.03
CA ASN A 32 37.73 -2.05 -39.84
C ASN A 32 37.11 -2.49 -41.18
N GLN A 33 36.46 -1.56 -41.87
CA GLN A 33 35.89 -1.72 -43.21
C GLN A 33 36.47 -0.68 -44.17
N PRO A 34 36.64 -1.00 -45.46
CA PRO A 34 36.99 -0.03 -46.48
C PRO A 34 35.97 1.11 -46.53
N TRP A 35 36.45 2.35 -46.70
CA TRP A 35 35.59 3.52 -46.71
C TRP A 35 35.87 4.46 -47.88
N LEU A 36 34.82 4.78 -48.64
CA LEU A 36 34.84 5.70 -49.77
C LEU A 36 34.39 7.12 -49.39
N GLY A 37 33.55 7.25 -48.36
CA GLY A 37 32.97 8.53 -47.94
C GLY A 37 31.63 8.84 -48.57
N LEU A 38 30.80 7.83 -48.79
CA LEU A 38 29.49 7.94 -49.43
C LEU A 38 28.37 7.55 -48.46
N THR A 39 27.23 8.21 -48.60
CA THR A 39 25.95 7.73 -48.09
C THR A 39 25.06 7.48 -49.30
N LEU A 40 24.51 6.27 -49.40
CA LEU A 40 23.87 5.78 -50.62
C LEU A 40 22.39 5.45 -50.38
N SER A 41 21.57 5.61 -51.41
CA SER A 41 20.15 5.25 -51.37
C SER A 41 19.93 3.83 -51.90
N SER A 42 19.17 3.02 -51.16
CA SER A 42 18.69 1.71 -51.61
C SER A 42 17.43 1.80 -52.51
N ARG A 43 16.90 3.01 -52.76
CA ARG A 43 15.70 3.21 -53.58
C ARG A 43 16.03 2.97 -55.05
N ALA A 44 15.32 2.03 -55.68
CA ALA A 44 15.39 1.82 -57.11
C ALA A 44 14.66 2.93 -57.86
N ASP A 45 15.24 3.37 -58.97
CA ASP A 45 14.63 4.28 -59.93
C ASP A 45 14.54 3.55 -61.28
N ALA A 46 13.32 3.37 -61.78
CA ALA A 46 13.07 2.68 -63.04
C ALA A 46 13.63 3.43 -64.25
N TYR A 47 13.83 4.75 -64.15
CA TYR A 47 14.23 5.60 -65.27
C TYR A 47 15.71 5.97 -65.25
N SER A 48 16.39 5.84 -64.11
CA SER A 48 17.80 6.21 -63.95
C SER A 48 18.60 5.08 -63.28
N PRO A 49 19.27 4.20 -64.06
CA PRO A 49 20.05 3.10 -63.50
C PRO A 49 21.24 3.59 -62.67
N GLY A 50 21.56 2.85 -61.60
CA GLY A 50 22.63 3.15 -60.65
C GLY A 50 22.13 3.40 -59.23
N ILE A 51 23.08 3.55 -58.30
CA ILE A 51 22.82 3.83 -56.89
C ILE A 51 22.97 5.34 -56.65
N GLU A 52 21.93 6.00 -56.15
CA GLU A 52 21.96 7.43 -55.85
C GLU A 52 22.84 7.75 -54.63
N VAL A 53 23.67 8.78 -54.77
CA VAL A 53 24.55 9.33 -53.74
C VAL A 53 23.81 10.41 -52.96
N LEU A 54 23.41 10.09 -51.74
CA LEU A 54 22.68 10.99 -50.83
C LEU A 54 23.60 12.01 -50.16
N HIS A 55 24.83 11.62 -49.80
CA HIS A 55 25.80 12.50 -49.17
C HIS A 55 27.23 12.05 -49.48
N VAL A 56 28.15 13.02 -49.55
CA VAL A 56 29.58 12.79 -49.80
C VAL A 56 30.39 13.45 -48.69
N ALA A 57 31.23 12.68 -48.03
CA ALA A 57 32.10 13.17 -46.97
C ALA A 57 33.25 14.01 -47.57
N ARG A 58 33.42 15.24 -47.07
CA ARG A 58 34.45 16.18 -47.55
C ARG A 58 35.88 15.65 -47.40
N THR A 59 36.11 14.77 -46.42
CA THR A 59 37.41 14.15 -46.14
C THR A 59 37.53 12.75 -46.75
N GLY A 60 36.56 12.33 -47.56
CA GLY A 60 36.51 11.00 -48.17
C GLY A 60 37.32 10.90 -49.47
N PRO A 61 37.79 9.69 -49.84
CA PRO A 61 38.47 9.44 -51.12
C PRO A 61 37.71 9.92 -52.37
N VAL A 62 36.38 10.02 -52.29
CA VAL A 62 35.51 10.43 -53.41
C VAL A 62 34.90 11.83 -53.24
N ALA A 63 35.54 12.72 -52.47
CA ALA A 63 35.03 14.06 -52.20
C ALA A 63 34.70 14.92 -53.45
N ALA A 64 35.22 14.54 -54.63
CA ALA A 64 34.93 15.18 -55.90
C ALA A 64 33.55 14.82 -56.51
N ILE A 65 32.90 13.76 -56.02
CA ILE A 65 31.58 13.34 -56.51
C ILE A 65 30.51 14.31 -56.02
N ALA A 66 29.64 14.76 -56.92
CA ALA A 66 28.53 15.63 -56.58
C ALA A 66 27.41 14.84 -55.86
N GLN A 67 26.76 15.49 -54.88
CA GLN A 67 25.55 14.94 -54.28
C GLN A 67 24.45 14.81 -55.36
N GLY A 68 23.67 13.72 -55.33
CA GLY A 68 22.69 13.38 -56.36
C GLY A 68 23.28 12.64 -57.58
N SER A 69 24.60 12.43 -57.64
CA SER A 69 25.21 11.53 -58.61
C SER A 69 24.70 10.08 -58.44
N ARG A 70 24.80 9.27 -59.50
CA ARG A 70 24.47 7.85 -59.48
C ARG A 70 25.68 6.99 -59.75
N LEU A 71 26.05 6.14 -58.81
CA LEU A 71 27.11 5.15 -59.01
C LEU A 71 26.63 4.04 -59.94
N LEU A 72 27.42 3.75 -60.97
CA LEU A 72 27.06 2.77 -62.01
C LEU A 72 27.82 1.46 -61.83
N SER A 73 29.14 1.53 -61.69
CA SER A 73 29.97 0.33 -61.55
C SER A 73 31.28 0.61 -60.81
N ILE A 74 31.82 -0.44 -60.19
CA ILE A 74 33.19 -0.48 -59.67
C ILE A 74 34.00 -1.51 -60.45
N SER A 75 35.28 -1.26 -60.67
CA SER A 75 36.17 -2.23 -61.28
C SER A 75 37.58 -2.19 -60.70
N ALA A 76 38.20 -3.35 -60.53
CA ALA A 76 39.58 -3.48 -60.09
C ALA A 76 40.15 -4.83 -60.54
N GLY A 77 41.42 -4.88 -60.92
CA GLY A 77 42.11 -6.12 -61.30
C GLY A 77 41.41 -6.91 -62.43
N GLY A 78 40.86 -6.22 -63.42
CA GLY A 78 40.16 -6.83 -64.56
C GLY A 78 38.72 -7.30 -64.28
N GLN A 79 38.25 -7.20 -63.04
CA GLN A 79 36.86 -7.50 -62.67
C GLN A 79 36.04 -6.22 -62.61
N ARG A 80 34.82 -6.24 -63.16
CA ARG A 80 33.85 -5.14 -63.11
C ARG A 80 32.54 -5.63 -62.51
N VAL A 81 32.02 -4.90 -61.53
CA VAL A 81 30.71 -5.14 -60.92
C VAL A 81 29.82 -3.92 -61.18
N VAL A 82 28.68 -4.15 -61.81
CA VAL A 82 27.62 -3.15 -61.94
C VAL A 82 26.88 -3.05 -60.62
N LEU A 83 26.82 -1.84 -60.07
CA LEU A 83 26.16 -1.58 -58.80
C LEU A 83 24.65 -1.50 -59.02
N GLN A 84 23.89 -2.11 -58.12
CA GLN A 84 22.43 -2.11 -58.19
C GLN A 84 21.86 -1.73 -56.82
N PRO A 85 20.67 -1.10 -56.76
CA PRO A 85 20.03 -0.78 -55.48
C PRO A 85 19.86 -1.97 -54.54
N SER A 86 19.75 -3.19 -55.09
CA SER A 86 19.70 -4.45 -54.33
C SER A 86 20.97 -4.76 -53.52
N ASP A 87 22.13 -4.15 -53.86
CA ASP A 87 23.36 -4.26 -53.03
C ASP A 87 23.22 -3.66 -51.65
N LEU A 88 22.33 -2.66 -51.52
CA LEU A 88 22.14 -1.87 -50.32
C LEU A 88 20.93 -2.31 -49.50
N ILE A 89 20.37 -3.47 -49.81
CA ILE A 89 19.34 -4.09 -48.98
C ILE A 89 19.90 -4.26 -47.56
N GLU A 90 19.26 -3.63 -46.57
CA GLU A 90 19.75 -3.64 -45.19
C GLU A 90 19.71 -5.06 -44.60
N GLU A 91 18.63 -5.81 -44.83
CA GLU A 91 18.36 -7.13 -44.25
C GLU A 91 18.24 -8.21 -45.35
N PRO A 92 19.05 -9.30 -45.31
CA PRO A 92 19.00 -10.38 -46.31
C PRO A 92 17.62 -11.07 -46.41
N ASP A 93 16.83 -11.04 -45.34
CA ASP A 93 15.49 -11.62 -45.30
C ASP A 93 14.47 -10.91 -46.20
N TYR A 94 14.88 -9.84 -46.87
CA TYR A 94 14.12 -9.22 -47.94
C TYR A 94 13.87 -10.20 -49.11
N PHE A 95 14.81 -11.11 -49.39
CA PHE A 95 14.66 -12.09 -50.45
C PHE A 95 13.70 -13.23 -50.07
N ASP A 96 13.07 -13.85 -51.07
CA ASP A 96 12.12 -14.94 -50.81
C ASP A 96 12.82 -16.30 -50.77
N THR A 97 13.89 -16.48 -51.56
CA THR A 97 14.59 -17.77 -51.68
C THR A 97 16.01 -17.72 -51.11
N TYR A 98 16.48 -18.85 -50.54
CA TYR A 98 17.86 -18.95 -50.05
C TYR A 98 18.91 -18.80 -51.17
N ALA A 99 18.56 -19.16 -52.41
CA ALA A 99 19.44 -18.97 -53.56
C ALA A 99 19.69 -17.47 -53.85
N GLU A 100 18.70 -16.61 -53.66
CA GLU A 100 18.87 -15.15 -53.80
C GLU A 100 19.73 -14.58 -52.67
N VAL A 101 19.51 -15.04 -51.43
CA VAL A 101 20.33 -14.68 -50.26
C VAL A 101 21.80 -15.06 -50.49
N GLU A 102 22.06 -16.27 -51.00
CA GLU A 102 23.42 -16.73 -51.30
C GLU A 102 24.08 -15.91 -52.41
N ARG A 103 23.36 -15.61 -53.50
CA ARG A 103 23.84 -14.71 -54.55
C ARG A 103 24.15 -13.32 -53.99
N PHE A 104 23.32 -12.82 -53.08
CA PHE A 104 23.56 -11.55 -52.42
C PHE A 104 24.86 -11.58 -51.58
N PHE A 105 25.10 -12.60 -50.75
CA PHE A 105 26.35 -12.72 -50.00
C PHE A 105 27.59 -12.91 -50.88
N GLN A 106 27.48 -13.67 -51.97
CA GLN A 106 28.56 -13.79 -52.96
C GLN A 106 28.89 -12.44 -53.58
N ARG A 107 27.86 -11.66 -53.93
CA ARG A 107 28.01 -10.34 -54.52
C ARG A 107 28.61 -9.32 -53.53
N GLN A 108 28.20 -9.36 -52.27
CA GLN A 108 28.81 -8.59 -51.19
C GLN A 108 30.30 -8.92 -51.04
N THR A 109 30.67 -10.20 -51.12
CA THR A 109 32.09 -10.65 -51.10
C THR A 109 32.87 -10.11 -52.30
N GLN A 110 32.29 -10.15 -53.50
CA GLN A 110 32.92 -9.60 -54.71
C GLN A 110 33.17 -8.09 -54.57
N ILE A 111 32.17 -7.33 -54.13
CA ILE A 111 32.29 -5.87 -53.94
C ILE A 111 33.33 -5.56 -52.87
N ALA A 112 33.29 -6.23 -51.71
CA ALA A 112 34.27 -6.06 -50.64
C ALA A 112 35.70 -6.35 -51.10
N ALA A 113 35.91 -7.39 -51.93
CA ALA A 113 37.22 -7.73 -52.49
C ALA A 113 37.74 -6.68 -53.50
N LEU A 114 36.84 -6.01 -54.24
CA LEU A 114 37.23 -4.89 -55.10
C LEU A 114 37.60 -3.65 -54.28
N GLN A 115 36.94 -3.42 -53.14
CA GLN A 115 37.23 -2.30 -52.24
C GLN A 115 38.54 -2.46 -51.43
N ALA A 116 39.14 -3.65 -51.41
CA ALA A 116 40.42 -3.89 -50.73
C ALA A 116 41.65 -3.31 -51.47
N ARG A 117 41.45 -2.72 -52.65
CA ARG A 117 42.50 -2.19 -53.54
C ARG A 117 42.01 -0.92 -54.24
N PRO A 118 42.90 -0.14 -54.88
CA PRO A 118 42.47 0.97 -55.74
C PRO A 118 41.50 0.45 -56.82
N LEU A 119 40.34 1.10 -56.91
CA LEU A 119 39.24 0.72 -57.79
C LEU A 119 38.87 1.87 -58.72
N LEU A 120 38.54 1.56 -59.96
CA LEU A 120 37.97 2.49 -60.92
C LEU A 120 36.45 2.57 -60.67
N LEU A 121 36.02 3.73 -60.18
CA LEU A 121 34.62 4.05 -59.89
C LEU A 121 34.02 4.78 -61.09
N SER A 122 32.86 4.32 -61.56
CA SER A 122 32.09 4.94 -62.63
C SER A 122 30.78 5.49 -62.09
N TRP A 123 30.49 6.77 -62.32
CA TRP A 123 29.25 7.42 -61.88
C TRP A 123 28.70 8.37 -62.94
N ARG A 124 27.40 8.64 -62.85
CA ARG A 124 26.70 9.67 -63.62
C ARG A 124 26.43 10.87 -62.72
N ASP A 125 26.78 12.07 -63.16
CA ASP A 125 26.47 13.29 -62.41
C ASP A 125 25.00 13.72 -62.58
N PRO A 126 24.52 14.72 -61.84
CA PRO A 126 23.15 15.24 -62.01
C PRO A 126 22.87 15.84 -63.39
N ALA A 127 23.90 16.24 -64.15
CA ALA A 127 23.77 16.73 -65.52
C ALA A 127 23.68 15.59 -66.56
N GLY A 128 23.85 14.33 -66.15
CA GLY A 128 23.77 13.14 -66.98
C GLY A 128 25.10 12.70 -67.60
N GLN A 129 26.21 13.40 -67.33
CA GLN A 129 27.54 13.06 -67.81
C GLN A 129 28.12 11.89 -66.99
N VAL A 130 28.77 10.95 -67.67
CA VAL A 130 29.42 9.80 -67.03
C VAL A 130 30.90 10.10 -66.82
N PHE A 131 31.37 9.86 -65.60
CA PHE A 131 32.75 10.03 -65.19
C PHE A 131 33.31 8.70 -64.69
N GLU A 132 34.61 8.51 -64.89
CA GLU A 132 35.35 7.39 -64.33
C GLU A 132 36.61 7.91 -63.63
N GLN A 133 36.85 7.48 -62.40
CA GLN A 133 38.01 7.89 -61.61
C GLN A 133 38.55 6.70 -60.81
N THR A 134 39.87 6.54 -60.82
CA THR A 134 40.53 5.60 -59.92
C THR A 134 40.61 6.19 -58.53
N VAL A 135 40.05 5.48 -57.56
CA VAL A 135 39.95 5.89 -56.16
C VAL A 135 40.54 4.78 -55.29
N ALA A 136 41.34 5.16 -54.29
CA ALA A 136 41.81 4.25 -53.25
C ALA A 136 40.93 4.41 -52.00
N PRO A 137 40.13 3.40 -51.61
CA PRO A 137 39.38 3.44 -50.36
C PRO A 137 40.31 3.58 -49.16
N LEU A 138 39.87 4.29 -48.11
CA LEU A 138 40.60 4.28 -46.85
C LEU A 138 40.47 2.89 -46.21
N PRO A 139 41.53 2.37 -45.58
CA PRO A 139 41.52 1.02 -44.99
C PRO A 139 40.62 0.91 -43.76
N SER A 140 40.32 2.05 -43.11
CA SER A 140 39.46 2.12 -41.93
C SER A 140 38.44 3.24 -42.09
N ARG A 141 37.19 2.93 -41.71
CA ARG A 141 36.09 3.87 -41.66
C ARG A 141 36.24 4.82 -40.46
N PRO A 142 36.14 6.15 -40.64
CA PRO A 142 36.18 7.10 -39.52
C PRO A 142 34.99 6.95 -38.58
N LEU A 143 35.22 7.10 -37.26
CA LEU A 143 34.15 7.02 -36.25
C LEU A 143 32.99 7.99 -36.50
N ALA A 144 33.32 9.22 -36.92
CA ALA A 144 32.35 10.26 -37.21
C ALA A 144 31.45 9.96 -38.44
N SER A 145 31.81 8.96 -39.25
CA SER A 145 31.01 8.55 -40.41
C SER A 145 29.94 7.50 -40.08
N LEU A 146 29.92 6.97 -38.86
CA LEU A 146 28.88 6.03 -38.42
C LEU A 146 27.55 6.79 -38.23
N PRO A 147 26.46 6.37 -38.88
CA PRO A 147 25.19 7.08 -38.81
C PRO A 147 24.55 6.95 -37.43
N LEU A 148 23.63 7.86 -37.09
CA LEU A 148 22.88 7.83 -35.82
C LEU A 148 22.22 6.48 -35.56
N VAL A 149 21.67 5.84 -36.60
CA VAL A 149 21.00 4.55 -36.50
C VAL A 149 21.92 3.41 -36.02
N PHE A 150 23.24 3.50 -36.24
CA PHE A 150 24.22 2.55 -35.67
C PHE A 150 24.22 2.64 -34.14
N TRP A 151 24.40 3.86 -33.63
CA TRP A 151 24.45 4.13 -32.19
C TRP A 151 23.12 3.85 -31.50
N PHE A 152 22.02 4.18 -32.16
CA PHE A 152 20.67 3.92 -31.66
C PHE A 152 20.40 2.43 -31.43
N GLN A 153 20.83 1.57 -32.36
CA GLN A 153 20.70 0.12 -32.22
C GLN A 153 21.55 -0.41 -31.05
N LEU A 154 22.80 0.04 -30.91
CA LEU A 154 23.66 -0.34 -29.78
C LEU A 154 23.10 0.11 -28.43
N LEU A 155 22.49 1.30 -28.38
CA LEU A 155 21.80 1.81 -27.21
C LEU A 155 20.61 0.91 -26.84
N CYS A 156 19.79 0.53 -27.82
CA CYS A 156 18.63 -0.33 -27.61
C CYS A 156 19.01 -1.68 -26.95
N GLY A 157 20.01 -2.38 -27.50
CA GLY A 157 20.49 -3.64 -26.92
C GLY A 157 21.10 -3.47 -25.52
N GLY A 158 21.90 -2.42 -25.33
CA GLY A 158 22.56 -2.14 -24.05
C GLY A 158 21.57 -1.81 -22.93
N VAL A 159 20.60 -0.93 -23.20
CA VAL A 159 19.57 -0.56 -22.23
C VAL A 159 18.70 -1.76 -21.87
N ALA A 160 18.29 -2.57 -22.85
CA ALA A 160 17.49 -3.77 -22.60
C ALA A 160 18.23 -4.76 -21.67
N LEU A 161 19.50 -5.06 -21.93
CA LEU A 161 20.30 -5.93 -21.08
C LEU A 161 20.45 -5.37 -19.66
N LEU A 162 20.79 -4.08 -19.52
CA LEU A 162 20.99 -3.44 -18.22
C LEU A 162 19.70 -3.44 -17.38
N VAL A 163 18.56 -3.12 -18.00
CA VAL A 163 17.25 -3.12 -17.34
C VAL A 163 16.82 -4.54 -16.96
N GLY A 164 17.01 -5.52 -17.86
CA GLY A 164 16.76 -6.93 -17.55
C GLY A 164 17.60 -7.44 -16.39
N ALA A 165 18.90 -7.14 -16.40
CA ALA A 165 19.83 -7.47 -15.34
C ALA A 165 19.46 -6.80 -14.02
N TRP A 166 19.00 -5.55 -14.06
CA TRP A 166 18.49 -4.85 -12.89
C TRP A 166 17.28 -5.55 -12.28
N VAL A 167 16.26 -5.86 -13.09
CA VAL A 167 15.06 -6.57 -12.60
C VAL A 167 15.42 -7.96 -12.05
N TYR A 168 16.34 -8.68 -12.71
CA TYR A 168 16.84 -9.96 -12.20
C TYR A 168 17.62 -9.82 -10.89
N ALA A 169 18.43 -8.78 -10.74
CA ALA A 169 19.19 -8.50 -9.53
C ALA A 169 18.28 -8.21 -8.32
N LEU A 170 17.05 -7.73 -8.53
CA LEU A 170 16.05 -7.52 -7.49
C LEU A 170 15.42 -8.85 -7.00
N LYS A 171 15.09 -9.78 -7.92
CA LYS A 171 14.48 -11.09 -7.59
C LYS A 171 15.09 -12.25 -8.39
N PRO A 172 16.32 -12.69 -8.09
CA PRO A 172 17.02 -13.69 -8.90
C PRO A 172 16.41 -15.11 -8.81
N LYS A 173 15.53 -15.36 -7.83
CA LYS A 173 14.82 -16.64 -7.68
C LYS A 173 13.52 -16.71 -8.51
N GLY A 174 12.98 -15.58 -8.96
CA GLY A 174 11.73 -15.53 -9.71
C GLY A 174 11.92 -15.81 -11.20
N TRP A 175 11.06 -16.65 -11.78
CA TRP A 175 11.00 -16.87 -13.23
C TRP A 175 10.78 -15.58 -14.05
N PRO A 176 9.91 -14.63 -13.63
CA PRO A 176 9.67 -13.42 -14.43
C PRO A 176 10.94 -12.57 -14.63
N GLY A 177 11.69 -12.34 -13.55
CA GLY A 177 12.96 -11.59 -13.65
C GLY A 177 14.03 -12.32 -14.46
N ARG A 178 14.09 -13.66 -14.39
CA ARG A 178 15.01 -14.47 -15.20
C ARG A 178 14.70 -14.39 -16.69
N LEU A 179 13.43 -14.56 -17.07
CA LEU A 179 12.99 -14.54 -18.46
C LEU A 179 13.09 -13.13 -19.05
N LEU A 180 12.87 -12.10 -18.24
CA LEU A 180 13.12 -10.72 -18.65
C LEU A 180 14.61 -10.45 -18.86
N ALA A 181 15.49 -10.87 -17.95
CA ALA A 181 16.93 -10.74 -18.15
C ALA A 181 17.41 -11.54 -19.37
N LEU A 182 16.87 -12.74 -19.58
CA LEU A 182 17.18 -13.57 -20.74
C LEU A 182 16.76 -12.90 -22.06
N SER A 183 15.56 -12.30 -22.13
CA SER A 183 15.15 -11.54 -23.31
C SER A 183 16.06 -10.33 -23.55
N GLY A 184 16.44 -9.58 -22.50
CA GLY A 184 17.40 -8.48 -22.62
C GLY A 184 18.78 -8.94 -23.12
N LEU A 185 19.25 -10.10 -22.66
CA LEU A 185 20.48 -10.73 -23.11
C LEU A 185 20.42 -11.17 -24.58
N LEU A 186 19.29 -11.71 -25.03
CA LEU A 186 19.08 -12.16 -26.42
C LEU A 186 18.80 -11.00 -27.39
N PHE A 187 18.32 -9.86 -26.88
CA PHE A 187 18.14 -8.65 -27.68
C PHE A 187 19.45 -7.95 -28.04
N LEU A 188 20.51 -8.18 -27.26
CA LEU A 188 21.84 -7.62 -27.51
C LEU A 188 22.49 -8.14 -28.80
N PRO A 189 22.64 -9.46 -29.04
CA PRO A 189 23.18 -9.96 -30.30
C PRO A 189 22.33 -9.57 -31.51
N ASN A 190 21.00 -9.50 -31.36
CA ASN A 190 20.07 -9.00 -32.38
C ASN A 190 20.44 -7.58 -32.84
N THR A 191 20.38 -6.62 -31.91
CA THR A 191 20.62 -5.22 -32.23
C THR A 191 22.06 -4.91 -32.64
N TYR A 192 23.06 -5.62 -32.09
CA TYR A 192 24.46 -5.31 -32.32
C TYR A 192 24.94 -5.84 -33.67
N SER A 193 24.50 -7.03 -34.07
CA SER A 193 24.82 -7.54 -35.40
C SER A 193 24.09 -6.74 -36.48
N ALA A 194 22.81 -6.42 -36.25
CA ALA A 194 22.02 -5.55 -37.13
C ALA A 194 22.67 -4.18 -37.33
N ALA A 195 23.17 -3.54 -36.27
CA ALA A 195 23.86 -2.26 -36.37
C ALA A 195 25.03 -2.30 -37.37
N ILE A 196 25.82 -3.38 -37.36
CA ILE A 196 27.02 -3.50 -38.21
C ILE A 196 26.64 -3.62 -39.69
N TYR A 197 25.81 -4.59 -40.06
CA TYR A 197 25.53 -4.83 -41.48
C TYR A 197 24.51 -3.85 -42.06
N SER A 198 23.55 -3.35 -41.28
CA SER A 198 22.54 -2.38 -41.78
C SER A 198 23.12 -1.00 -42.06
N THR A 199 24.28 -0.67 -41.47
CA THR A 199 24.92 0.64 -41.61
C THR A 199 26.22 0.61 -42.40
N ARG A 200 26.51 -0.51 -43.07
CA ARG A 200 27.62 -0.65 -44.02
C ARG A 200 27.50 0.37 -45.15
N GLU A 201 28.62 0.81 -45.71
CA GLU A 201 28.61 1.81 -46.77
C GLU A 201 28.21 1.22 -48.13
N LEU A 202 28.99 0.25 -48.64
CA LEU A 202 28.75 -0.39 -49.94
C LEU A 202 28.63 -1.91 -49.80
N ALA A 203 29.61 -2.53 -49.13
CA ALA A 203 29.57 -3.96 -48.87
C ALA A 203 30.25 -4.34 -47.56
N LEU A 204 29.94 -5.56 -47.12
CA LEU A 204 30.60 -6.29 -46.05
C LEU A 204 31.05 -7.64 -46.61
N PRO A 205 32.19 -8.24 -46.19
CA PRO A 205 32.51 -9.61 -46.59
C PRO A 205 31.33 -10.56 -46.38
N GLY A 206 30.94 -11.32 -47.40
CA GLY A 206 29.66 -12.06 -47.40
C GLY A 206 29.55 -13.07 -46.27
N GLY A 207 30.63 -13.80 -45.94
CA GLY A 207 30.64 -14.71 -44.80
C GLY A 207 30.50 -14.02 -43.44
N LEU A 208 31.01 -12.79 -43.30
CA LEU A 208 30.79 -11.98 -42.10
C LEU A 208 29.34 -11.49 -42.04
N PHE A 209 28.77 -11.08 -43.17
CA PHE A 209 27.36 -10.68 -43.25
C PHE A 209 26.46 -11.87 -42.88
N GLU A 210 26.68 -13.03 -43.47
CA GLU A 210 25.94 -14.26 -43.16
C GLU A 210 25.99 -14.61 -41.67
N LEU A 211 27.18 -14.56 -41.06
CA LEU A 211 27.35 -14.80 -39.63
C LEU A 211 26.57 -13.78 -38.77
N LEU A 212 26.68 -12.49 -39.09
CA LEU A 212 25.98 -11.43 -38.35
C LEU A 212 24.45 -11.52 -38.51
N SER A 213 23.97 -11.90 -39.70
CA SER A 213 22.55 -12.17 -39.95
C SER A 213 22.07 -13.38 -39.15
N ALA A 214 22.83 -14.47 -39.11
CA ALA A 214 22.48 -15.64 -38.31
C ALA A 214 22.45 -15.31 -36.80
N ILE A 215 23.40 -14.51 -36.31
CA ILE A 215 23.41 -14.00 -34.92
C ILE A 215 22.18 -13.11 -34.67
N ASN A 216 21.80 -12.29 -35.66
CA ASN A 216 20.61 -11.44 -35.58
C ASN A 216 19.36 -12.30 -35.35
N HIS A 217 19.14 -13.30 -36.20
CA HIS A 217 17.95 -14.16 -36.16
C HIS A 217 17.89 -14.97 -34.86
N LEU A 218 19.02 -15.47 -34.37
CA LEU A 218 19.10 -16.15 -33.07
C LEU A 218 18.64 -15.22 -31.95
N GLY A 219 19.12 -13.97 -31.97
CA GLY A 219 18.72 -12.96 -30.99
C GLY A 219 17.25 -12.55 -31.10
N ALA A 220 16.72 -12.44 -32.32
CA ALA A 220 15.32 -12.09 -32.57
C ALA A 220 14.35 -13.17 -32.10
N LEU A 221 14.54 -14.42 -32.53
CA LEU A 221 13.73 -15.57 -32.09
C LEU A 221 13.95 -15.84 -30.59
N GLY A 222 15.18 -15.70 -30.12
CA GLY A 222 15.50 -15.81 -28.69
C GLY A 222 14.75 -14.80 -27.83
N PHE A 223 14.71 -13.54 -28.26
CA PHE A 223 13.97 -12.48 -27.60
C PHE A 223 12.46 -12.76 -27.56
N GLY A 224 11.86 -13.11 -28.71
CA GLY A 224 10.44 -13.42 -28.81
C GLY A 224 10.04 -14.67 -28.03
N GLY A 225 10.83 -15.74 -28.11
CA GLY A 225 10.65 -16.96 -27.31
C GLY A 225 10.75 -16.70 -25.80
N ALA A 226 11.74 -15.93 -25.35
CA ALA A 226 11.86 -15.56 -23.93
C ALA A 226 10.68 -14.70 -23.45
N LEU A 227 10.16 -13.84 -24.31
CA LEU A 227 8.96 -13.03 -24.04
C LEU A 227 7.70 -13.93 -23.95
N ALA A 228 7.50 -14.86 -24.88
CA ALA A 228 6.41 -15.83 -24.84
C ALA A 228 6.48 -16.71 -23.58
N ALA A 229 7.68 -17.18 -23.21
CA ALA A 229 7.90 -17.91 -21.97
C ALA A 229 7.56 -17.07 -20.74
N LEU A 230 7.86 -15.77 -20.75
CA LEU A 230 7.46 -14.86 -19.69
C LEU A 230 5.94 -14.77 -19.57
N PHE A 231 5.23 -14.63 -20.69
CA PHE A 231 3.77 -14.63 -20.71
C PHE A 231 3.15 -15.95 -20.23
N LEU A 232 3.85 -17.08 -20.28
CA LEU A 232 3.36 -18.36 -19.71
C LEU A 232 3.41 -18.40 -18.17
N VAL A 233 4.25 -17.58 -17.55
CA VAL A 233 4.50 -17.61 -16.09
C VAL A 233 4.00 -16.36 -15.39
N TYR A 234 3.91 -15.24 -16.09
CA TYR A 234 3.61 -13.92 -15.55
C TYR A 234 2.50 -13.20 -16.35
N PRO A 235 1.58 -12.49 -15.69
CA PRO A 235 1.43 -12.33 -14.24
C PRO A 235 0.77 -13.52 -13.54
N ALA A 236 -0.21 -14.18 -14.17
CA ALA A 236 -0.73 -15.44 -13.65
C ALA A 236 0.06 -16.61 -14.24
N ARG A 237 0.37 -17.61 -13.43
CA ARG A 237 1.07 -18.81 -13.90
C ARG A 237 0.12 -19.66 -14.76
N LEU A 238 0.28 -19.62 -16.07
CA LEU A 238 -0.48 -20.44 -17.03
C LEU A 238 0.14 -21.83 -17.18
N ALA A 239 1.48 -21.93 -17.12
CA ALA A 239 2.21 -23.17 -17.28
C ALA A 239 3.13 -23.48 -16.09
N ALA A 240 3.29 -24.77 -15.80
CA ALA A 240 4.31 -25.25 -14.87
C ALA A 240 5.72 -25.01 -15.43
N ALA A 241 6.73 -24.87 -14.56
CA ALA A 241 8.10 -24.53 -14.98
C ALA A 241 8.70 -25.54 -15.98
N LYS A 242 8.30 -26.81 -15.92
CA LYS A 242 8.72 -27.84 -16.87
C LYS A 242 8.38 -27.51 -18.34
N TRP A 243 7.30 -26.76 -18.56
CA TRP A 243 6.84 -26.35 -19.88
C TRP A 243 7.57 -25.13 -20.45
N LEU A 244 8.55 -24.58 -19.71
CA LEU A 244 9.42 -23.52 -20.22
C LEU A 244 10.62 -24.08 -20.99
N TRP A 245 11.04 -25.32 -20.69
CA TRP A 245 12.18 -25.97 -21.35
C TRP A 245 12.01 -26.25 -22.85
N PRO A 246 10.80 -26.57 -23.36
CA PRO A 246 10.59 -26.72 -24.80
C PRO A 246 10.85 -25.42 -25.60
N VAL A 247 10.66 -24.24 -25.01
CA VAL A 247 10.78 -22.96 -25.71
C VAL A 247 12.19 -22.75 -26.30
N PRO A 248 13.29 -22.81 -25.53
CA PRO A 248 14.63 -22.67 -26.10
C PRO A 248 14.99 -23.80 -27.07
N ILE A 249 14.46 -25.02 -26.88
CA ILE A 249 14.70 -26.15 -27.79
C ILE A 249 14.07 -25.85 -29.16
N ILE A 250 12.82 -25.37 -29.17
CA ILE A 250 12.12 -24.99 -30.40
C ILE A 250 12.83 -23.81 -31.08
N VAL A 251 13.16 -22.76 -30.33
CA VAL A 251 13.85 -21.57 -30.87
C VAL A 251 15.20 -21.93 -31.48
N VAL A 252 16.06 -22.64 -30.74
CA VAL A 252 17.40 -23.02 -31.23
C VAL A 252 17.30 -24.05 -32.34
N GLY A 253 16.38 -25.01 -32.26
CA GLY A 253 16.15 -25.99 -33.30
C GLY A 253 15.67 -25.36 -34.60
N TRP A 254 14.76 -24.39 -34.52
CA TRP A 254 14.27 -23.66 -35.68
C TRP A 254 15.35 -22.78 -36.29
N TRP A 255 16.09 -22.05 -35.45
CA TRP A 255 17.24 -21.26 -35.90
C TRP A 255 18.31 -22.14 -36.57
N ALA A 256 18.63 -23.31 -36.01
CA ALA A 256 19.60 -24.23 -36.60
C ALA A 256 19.12 -24.78 -37.95
N MET A 257 17.82 -25.07 -38.09
CA MET A 257 17.21 -25.49 -39.36
C MET A 257 17.29 -24.37 -40.41
N ASP A 258 16.99 -23.14 -40.05
CA ASP A 258 17.08 -21.96 -40.93
C ASP A 258 18.53 -21.67 -41.33
N ALA A 259 19.45 -21.65 -40.35
CA ALA A 259 20.88 -21.43 -40.59
C ALA A 259 21.50 -22.52 -41.47
N ALA A 260 21.02 -23.77 -41.38
CA ALA A 260 21.39 -24.86 -42.26
C ALA A 260 20.66 -24.86 -43.61
N ARG A 261 19.79 -23.87 -43.87
CA ARG A 261 18.97 -23.71 -45.08
C ARG A 261 18.10 -24.93 -45.39
N LEU A 262 17.64 -25.63 -44.34
CA LEU A 262 16.79 -26.81 -44.45
C LEU A 262 15.30 -26.45 -44.57
N ALA A 263 14.92 -25.20 -44.26
CA ALA A 263 13.57 -24.73 -44.49
C ALA A 263 13.29 -24.58 -46.01
N PRO A 264 12.01 -24.64 -46.45
CA PRO A 264 11.69 -24.53 -47.87
C PRO A 264 12.11 -23.20 -48.52
N ASN A 265 12.02 -22.10 -47.77
CA ASN A 265 12.35 -20.75 -48.21
C ASN A 265 12.55 -19.81 -47.01
N VAL A 266 12.99 -18.57 -47.26
CA VAL A 266 13.29 -17.58 -46.21
C VAL A 266 12.05 -17.23 -45.39
N SER A 267 10.86 -17.28 -45.99
CA SER A 267 9.61 -17.00 -45.28
C SER A 267 9.32 -18.06 -44.21
N TRP A 268 9.55 -19.34 -44.49
CA TRP A 268 9.42 -20.42 -43.50
C TRP A 268 10.56 -20.43 -42.48
N GLY A 269 11.76 -20.03 -42.90
CA GLY A 269 12.94 -19.95 -42.04
C GLY A 269 12.83 -18.87 -40.96
N VAL A 270 12.46 -17.65 -41.37
CA VAL A 270 12.56 -16.45 -40.51
C VAL A 270 11.23 -15.74 -40.30
N ARG A 271 10.50 -15.40 -41.38
CA ARG A 271 9.33 -14.50 -41.31
C ARG A 271 8.14 -15.10 -40.56
N ILE A 272 7.78 -16.35 -40.90
CA ILE A 272 6.63 -17.05 -40.29
C ILE A 272 6.86 -17.32 -38.80
N PRO A 273 8.01 -17.85 -38.35
CA PRO A 273 8.29 -18.04 -36.92
C PRO A 273 8.19 -16.75 -36.12
N LEU A 274 8.77 -15.66 -36.62
CA LEU A 274 8.70 -14.36 -35.96
C LEU A 274 7.25 -13.84 -35.85
N LEU A 275 6.44 -14.02 -36.91
CA LEU A 275 5.02 -13.70 -36.88
C LEU A 275 4.25 -14.58 -35.88
N LEU A 276 4.53 -15.88 -35.84
CA LEU A 276 3.91 -16.82 -34.91
C LEU A 276 4.25 -16.47 -33.45
N GLU A 277 5.47 -16.03 -33.15
CA GLU A 277 5.86 -15.56 -31.82
C GLU A 277 5.07 -14.30 -31.41
N ILE A 278 4.91 -13.35 -32.33
CA ILE A 278 4.09 -12.14 -32.08
C ILE A 278 2.63 -12.53 -31.83
N LEU A 279 2.05 -13.39 -32.67
CA LEU A 279 0.67 -13.86 -32.51
C LEU A 279 0.48 -14.64 -31.21
N LEU A 280 1.46 -15.49 -30.84
CA LEU A 280 1.45 -16.22 -29.57
C LEU A 280 1.54 -15.26 -28.39
N ALA A 281 2.41 -14.25 -28.44
CA ALA A 281 2.53 -13.24 -27.39
C ALA A 281 1.20 -12.49 -27.21
N VAL A 282 0.55 -12.08 -28.31
CA VAL A 282 -0.78 -11.44 -28.28
C VAL A 282 -1.86 -12.39 -27.72
N ALA A 283 -1.87 -13.65 -28.14
CA ALA A 283 -2.83 -14.64 -27.64
C ALA A 283 -2.66 -14.89 -26.14
N LEU A 284 -1.43 -15.11 -25.68
CA LEU A 284 -1.12 -15.28 -24.26
C LEU A 284 -1.45 -14.02 -23.47
N ALA A 285 -1.21 -12.84 -24.03
CA ALA A 285 -1.59 -11.56 -23.44
C ALA A 285 -3.10 -11.46 -23.20
N VAL A 286 -3.93 -11.82 -24.19
CA VAL A 286 -5.39 -11.85 -24.05
C VAL A 286 -5.84 -12.88 -23.00
N VAL A 287 -5.22 -14.06 -22.96
CA VAL A 287 -5.49 -15.09 -21.94
C VAL A 287 -5.15 -14.57 -20.54
N GLN A 288 -3.99 -13.93 -20.38
CA GLN A 288 -3.57 -13.33 -19.12
C GLN A 288 -4.54 -12.23 -18.66
N TRP A 289 -5.08 -11.44 -19.58
CA TRP A 289 -6.11 -10.44 -19.31
C TRP A 289 -7.40 -11.05 -18.76
N ARG A 290 -7.92 -12.08 -19.42
CA ARG A 290 -9.14 -12.76 -18.95
C ARG A 290 -8.94 -13.40 -17.57
N ARG A 291 -7.80 -14.05 -17.35
CA ARG A 291 -7.52 -14.77 -16.10
C ARG A 291 -7.24 -13.85 -14.91
N SER A 292 -6.69 -12.67 -15.15
CA SER A 292 -6.36 -11.69 -14.11
C SER A 292 -7.56 -10.82 -13.68
N ALA A 293 -8.74 -11.00 -14.29
CA ALA A 293 -9.94 -10.23 -14.00
C ALA A 293 -10.42 -10.33 -12.53
N MET A 294 -10.09 -11.42 -11.85
CA MET A 294 -10.55 -11.75 -10.49
C MET A 294 -9.58 -11.34 -9.36
N ARG A 295 -8.39 -10.80 -9.66
CA ARG A 295 -7.35 -10.45 -8.67
C ARG A 295 -6.92 -8.98 -8.79
N ALA A 296 -7.22 -8.16 -7.78
CA ALA A 296 -7.01 -6.71 -7.83
C ALA A 296 -5.55 -6.28 -8.03
N ALA A 297 -4.60 -7.00 -7.41
CA ALA A 297 -3.15 -6.77 -7.56
C ALA A 297 -2.63 -7.08 -8.97
N ASP A 298 -3.16 -8.15 -9.61
CA ASP A 298 -2.76 -8.56 -10.96
C ASP A 298 -3.26 -7.56 -12.03
N ARG A 299 -4.43 -6.93 -11.84
CA ARG A 299 -5.00 -5.94 -12.78
C ARG A 299 -4.13 -4.69 -12.97
N ALA A 300 -3.49 -4.18 -11.92
CA ALA A 300 -2.72 -2.94 -12.00
C ALA A 300 -1.40 -3.12 -12.75
N ALA A 301 -0.72 -4.25 -12.54
CA ALA A 301 0.50 -4.61 -13.25
C ALA A 301 0.20 -4.97 -14.72
N LEU A 302 -0.90 -5.66 -14.97
CA LEU A 302 -1.30 -6.10 -16.30
C LEU A 302 -1.70 -4.94 -17.22
N ARG A 303 -2.35 -3.88 -16.71
CA ARG A 303 -2.78 -2.73 -17.54
C ARG A 303 -1.62 -2.03 -18.24
N TRP A 304 -0.56 -1.69 -17.52
CA TRP A 304 0.61 -1.00 -18.10
C TRP A 304 1.46 -1.91 -18.98
N PHE A 305 1.55 -3.18 -18.60
CA PHE A 305 2.20 -4.21 -19.39
C PHE A 305 1.52 -4.40 -20.75
N MET A 306 0.20 -4.63 -20.75
CA MET A 306 -0.60 -4.80 -21.97
C MET A 306 -0.57 -3.55 -22.82
N LEU A 307 -0.72 -2.36 -22.21
CA LEU A 307 -0.68 -1.10 -22.94
C LEU A 307 0.68 -0.87 -23.62
N SER A 308 1.80 -1.13 -22.92
CA SER A 308 3.14 -0.92 -23.48
C SER A 308 3.48 -1.94 -24.58
N ALA A 309 3.07 -3.20 -24.40
CA ALA A 309 3.25 -4.24 -25.41
C ALA A 309 2.36 -4.04 -26.63
N MET A 310 1.08 -3.70 -26.44
CA MET A 310 0.17 -3.41 -27.54
C MET A 310 0.57 -2.15 -28.28
N LEU A 311 0.98 -1.08 -27.59
CA LEU A 311 1.45 0.15 -28.22
C LEU A 311 2.74 -0.11 -29.01
N GLY A 312 3.73 -0.77 -28.43
CA GLY A 312 4.99 -1.10 -29.11
C GLY A 312 4.77 -1.97 -30.36
N ALA A 313 3.97 -3.05 -30.24
CA ALA A 313 3.65 -3.93 -31.35
C ALA A 313 2.80 -3.24 -32.42
N PHE A 314 1.79 -2.45 -32.02
CA PHE A 314 0.96 -1.68 -32.95
C PHE A 314 1.78 -0.65 -33.73
N THR A 315 2.62 0.14 -33.03
CA THR A 315 3.48 1.12 -33.69
C THR A 315 4.48 0.45 -34.62
N PHE A 316 5.09 -0.67 -34.21
CA PHE A 316 5.95 -1.46 -35.10
C PHE A 316 5.20 -1.90 -36.38
N VAL A 317 4.02 -2.49 -36.24
CA VAL A 317 3.22 -2.96 -37.40
C VAL A 317 2.82 -1.79 -38.30
N VAL A 318 2.34 -0.67 -37.74
CA VAL A 318 1.90 0.51 -38.50
C VAL A 318 3.06 1.15 -39.26
N PHE A 319 4.22 1.36 -38.64
CA PHE A 319 5.34 2.00 -39.33
C PHE A 319 6.05 1.07 -40.33
N THR A 320 6.10 -0.23 -40.03
CA THR A 320 6.77 -1.23 -40.89
C THR A 320 5.91 -1.63 -42.08
N PHE A 321 4.61 -1.92 -41.87
CA PHE A 321 3.70 -2.39 -42.92
C PHE A 321 2.78 -1.28 -43.46
N GLY A 322 2.36 -0.32 -42.61
CA GLY A 322 1.46 0.77 -43.02
C GLY A 322 2.10 1.77 -43.98
N SER A 323 3.42 1.98 -43.89
CA SER A 323 4.17 2.78 -44.87
C SER A 323 4.14 2.16 -46.28
N ARG A 324 4.19 0.82 -46.38
CA ARG A 324 4.12 0.09 -47.66
C ARG A 324 2.71 0.01 -48.24
N MET A 325 1.67 -0.03 -47.41
CA MET A 325 0.29 -0.18 -47.89
C MET A 325 -0.42 1.14 -48.21
N ILE A 326 -0.15 2.20 -47.45
CA ILE A 326 -0.91 3.46 -47.55
C ILE A 326 -0.11 4.53 -48.30
N GLY A 327 1.22 4.40 -48.42
CA GLY A 327 2.08 5.35 -49.14
C GLY A 327 2.18 6.74 -48.51
N VAL A 328 1.54 6.96 -47.35
CA VAL A 328 1.48 8.24 -46.63
C VAL A 328 2.78 8.52 -45.84
N PHE A 329 3.52 7.48 -45.46
CA PHE A 329 4.75 7.59 -44.68
C PHE A 329 5.96 7.11 -45.49
N THR A 330 7.06 7.87 -45.47
CA THR A 330 8.35 7.39 -45.99
C THR A 330 8.77 6.11 -45.25
N PRO A 331 9.24 5.06 -45.96
CA PRO A 331 9.71 3.84 -45.32
C PRO A 331 10.79 4.18 -44.28
N MET A 332 10.50 3.90 -43.02
CA MET A 332 11.43 4.09 -41.92
C MET A 332 12.53 3.03 -42.01
N GLN A 333 13.80 3.42 -41.85
CA GLN A 333 14.89 2.45 -41.77
C GLN A 333 14.61 1.46 -40.63
N GLN A 334 14.81 0.18 -40.91
CA GLN A 334 14.41 -0.89 -39.99
C GLN A 334 15.18 -0.80 -38.66
N GLY A 335 16.41 -0.28 -38.67
CA GLY A 335 17.21 -0.07 -37.46
C GLY A 335 16.54 0.83 -36.40
N TYR A 336 15.62 1.73 -36.78
CA TYR A 336 14.88 2.51 -35.80
C TYR A 336 13.71 1.74 -35.17
N ALA A 337 13.27 0.63 -35.77
CA ALA A 337 12.18 -0.19 -35.26
C ALA A 337 12.52 -0.87 -33.92
N PHE A 338 13.81 -1.07 -33.62
CA PHE A 338 14.29 -1.55 -32.32
C PHE A 338 13.87 -0.65 -31.14
N GLY A 339 13.62 0.64 -31.38
CA GLY A 339 13.08 1.56 -30.38
C GLY A 339 11.71 1.15 -29.85
N PHE A 340 10.85 0.59 -30.71
CA PHE A 340 9.52 0.13 -30.31
C PHE A 340 9.61 -1.12 -29.41
N PHE A 341 10.51 -2.04 -29.74
CA PHE A 341 10.81 -3.20 -28.89
C PHE A 341 11.40 -2.78 -27.55
N LEU A 342 12.31 -1.80 -27.54
CA LEU A 342 12.86 -1.24 -26.30
C LEU A 342 11.77 -0.59 -25.43
N ALA A 343 10.89 0.22 -26.01
CA ALA A 343 9.80 0.86 -25.28
C ALA A 343 8.86 -0.17 -24.65
N MET A 344 8.47 -1.20 -25.41
CA MET A 344 7.72 -2.35 -24.89
C MET A 344 8.47 -3.03 -23.75
N TYR A 345 9.77 -3.30 -23.93
CA TYR A 345 10.61 -3.98 -22.96
C TYR A 345 10.72 -3.20 -21.64
N LEU A 346 10.89 -1.87 -21.70
CA LEU A 346 10.90 -1.00 -20.52
C LEU A 346 9.57 -1.04 -19.78
N GLY A 347 8.45 -0.97 -20.49
CA GLY A 347 7.11 -1.09 -19.90
C GLY A 347 6.92 -2.43 -19.17
N LEU A 348 7.41 -3.51 -19.78
CA LEU A 348 7.41 -4.84 -19.18
C LEU A 348 8.32 -4.93 -17.94
N ALA A 349 9.51 -4.35 -17.99
CA ALA A 349 10.44 -4.33 -16.85
C ALA A 349 9.87 -3.62 -15.63
N LEU A 350 9.20 -2.49 -15.85
CA LEU A 350 8.46 -1.78 -14.81
C LEU A 350 7.29 -2.60 -14.26
N GLY A 351 6.59 -3.33 -15.13
CA GLY A 351 5.51 -4.25 -14.75
C GLY A 351 5.99 -5.41 -13.86
N VAL A 352 7.13 -6.01 -14.17
CA VAL A 352 7.71 -7.16 -13.44
C VAL A 352 8.42 -6.73 -12.15
N GLY A 353 9.07 -5.55 -12.14
CA GLY A 353 9.82 -5.04 -10.98
C GLY A 353 8.95 -4.71 -9.76
N ARG A 354 7.63 -4.57 -9.92
CA ARG A 354 6.66 -4.00 -8.97
C ARG A 354 6.46 -4.74 -7.63
N TYR A 355 7.14 -5.86 -7.37
CA TYR A 355 6.89 -6.69 -6.18
C TYR A 355 7.94 -6.60 -5.04
N HIS A 356 8.83 -5.60 -5.00
CA HIS A 356 9.60 -5.21 -3.78
C HIS A 356 10.15 -3.77 -3.84
N LEU A 357 9.70 -2.93 -4.78
CA LEU A 357 10.30 -1.63 -5.03
C LEU A 357 9.89 -0.54 -4.01
N PHE A 358 9.31 -0.86 -2.85
CA PHE A 358 8.75 0.21 -1.99
C PHE A 358 9.77 1.21 -1.40
N ASP A 359 11.09 0.99 -1.53
CA ASP A 359 12.11 2.03 -1.32
C ASP A 359 12.82 2.53 -2.60
N LEU A 360 12.74 1.80 -3.71
CA LEU A 360 13.36 2.17 -5.00
C LEU A 360 12.36 2.79 -5.99
N ASP A 361 11.07 2.72 -5.71
CA ASP A 361 9.97 3.22 -6.54
C ASP A 361 10.19 4.70 -6.86
N ARG A 362 10.51 5.53 -5.85
CA ARG A 362 10.71 6.96 -6.09
C ARG A 362 11.96 7.30 -6.91
N TRP A 363 12.99 6.46 -6.90
CA TRP A 363 14.21 6.71 -7.68
C TRP A 363 14.09 6.16 -9.10
N ALA A 364 13.52 4.95 -9.28
CA ALA A 364 13.28 4.36 -10.59
C ALA A 364 12.20 5.11 -11.38
N TYR A 365 11.12 5.59 -10.75
CA TYR A 365 10.15 6.47 -11.41
C TYR A 365 10.77 7.82 -11.78
N ARG A 366 11.65 8.36 -10.92
CA ARG A 366 12.44 9.55 -11.28
C ARG A 366 13.32 9.27 -12.48
N LEU A 367 14.12 8.21 -12.46
CA LEU A 367 15.03 7.83 -13.53
C LEU A 367 14.29 7.57 -14.85
N LEU A 368 13.17 6.83 -14.81
CA LEU A 368 12.32 6.59 -15.97
C LEU A 368 11.77 7.91 -16.52
N LEU A 369 11.24 8.78 -15.67
CA LEU A 369 10.78 10.09 -16.12
C LEU A 369 11.94 10.88 -16.73
N TRP A 370 13.13 10.87 -16.15
CA TRP A 370 14.32 11.52 -16.71
C TRP A 370 14.71 10.94 -18.08
N VAL A 371 14.71 9.62 -18.24
CA VAL A 371 14.99 8.95 -19.53
C VAL A 371 13.90 9.25 -20.56
N LEU A 372 12.63 9.28 -20.16
CA LEU A 372 11.51 9.60 -21.04
C LEU A 372 11.50 11.09 -21.43
N GLY A 373 11.97 11.96 -20.54
CA GLY A 373 12.26 13.37 -20.82
C GLY A 373 13.42 13.53 -21.80
N LEU A 374 14.51 12.79 -21.61
CA LEU A 374 15.65 12.77 -22.53
C LEU A 374 15.23 12.26 -23.92
N GLY A 375 14.44 11.19 -23.96
CA GLY A 375 13.86 10.67 -25.20
C GLY A 375 12.91 11.67 -25.87
N LEU A 376 12.08 12.37 -25.11
CA LEU A 376 11.21 13.43 -25.61
C LEU A 376 12.02 14.59 -26.20
N ILE A 377 13.11 15.01 -25.56
CA ILE A 377 14.04 16.02 -26.10
C ILE A 377 14.56 15.55 -27.46
N VAL A 378 15.08 14.33 -27.56
CA VAL A 378 15.63 13.81 -28.83
C VAL A 378 14.57 13.75 -29.93
N VAL A 379 13.36 13.27 -29.61
CA VAL A 379 12.26 13.17 -30.58
C VAL A 379 11.76 14.55 -31.02
N LEU A 380 11.66 15.50 -30.09
CA LEU A 380 11.21 16.86 -30.37
C LEU A 380 12.25 17.63 -31.19
N ASP A 381 13.54 17.42 -30.93
CA ASP A 381 14.64 17.98 -31.73
C ASP A 381 14.62 17.43 -33.15
N MET A 382 14.47 16.11 -33.27
CA MET A 382 14.36 15.44 -34.56
C MET A 382 13.12 15.92 -35.34
N LEU A 383 11.98 16.13 -34.68
CA LEU A 383 10.77 16.69 -35.28
C LEU A 383 10.95 18.16 -35.72
N LEU A 384 11.59 19.00 -34.92
CA LEU A 384 11.88 20.40 -35.27
C LEU A 384 12.81 20.48 -36.49
N VAL A 385 13.85 19.64 -36.55
CA VAL A 385 14.74 19.52 -37.70
C VAL A 385 13.98 19.06 -38.95
N LEU A 386 13.12 18.04 -38.82
CA LEU A 386 12.41 17.43 -39.95
C LEU A 386 11.23 18.26 -40.48
N LEU A 387 10.43 18.88 -39.60
CA LEU A 387 9.22 19.62 -39.98
C LEU A 387 9.50 21.07 -40.37
N LEU A 388 10.52 21.71 -39.79
CA LEU A 388 10.79 23.14 -39.99
C LEU A 388 12.05 23.41 -40.83
N ASN A 389 12.79 22.37 -41.24
CA ASN A 389 14.00 22.47 -42.05
C ASN A 389 15.04 23.45 -41.48
N TRP A 390 15.11 23.55 -40.15
CA TRP A 390 15.85 24.60 -39.45
C TRP A 390 17.35 24.26 -39.28
N ARG A 391 18.21 25.29 -39.18
CA ARG A 391 19.64 25.11 -38.83
C ARG A 391 19.73 24.38 -37.47
N HIS A 392 20.53 23.31 -37.43
CA HIS A 392 20.72 22.46 -36.24
C HIS A 392 21.08 23.24 -34.98
N ASP A 393 21.77 24.37 -35.14
CA ASP A 393 22.25 25.28 -34.10
C ASP A 393 21.09 25.87 -33.25
N LEU A 394 19.94 26.13 -33.87
CA LEU A 394 18.76 26.71 -33.21
C LEU A 394 17.76 25.66 -32.72
N SER A 395 17.72 24.49 -33.37
CA SER A 395 16.82 23.39 -33.00
C SER A 395 17.07 22.93 -31.57
N LEU A 396 18.33 22.67 -31.20
CA LEU A 396 18.69 22.18 -29.88
C LEU A 396 18.23 23.14 -28.76
N ILE A 397 18.39 24.46 -28.98
CA ILE A 397 18.01 25.49 -28.01
C ILE A 397 16.49 25.53 -27.85
N LEU A 398 15.74 25.50 -28.95
CA LEU A 398 14.28 25.47 -28.94
C LEU A 398 13.75 24.17 -28.33
N THR A 399 14.36 23.04 -28.62
CA THR A 399 14.03 21.74 -28.04
C THR A 399 14.21 21.76 -26.54
N LEU A 400 15.35 22.24 -26.03
CA LEU A 400 15.59 22.33 -24.59
C LEU A 400 14.58 23.26 -23.92
N LEU A 401 14.19 24.36 -24.58
CA LEU A 401 13.20 25.31 -24.08
C LEU A 401 11.78 24.73 -24.05
N LEU A 402 11.34 24.11 -25.15
CA LEU A 402 10.04 23.45 -25.29
C LEU A 402 9.92 22.24 -24.37
N ALA A 403 10.96 21.41 -24.29
CA ALA A 403 11.01 20.31 -23.36
C ALA A 403 10.95 20.84 -21.93
N GLY A 404 11.74 21.83 -21.55
CA GLY A 404 11.65 22.45 -20.22
C GLY A 404 10.22 22.91 -19.88
N LEU A 405 9.56 23.61 -20.80
CA LEU A 405 8.21 24.17 -20.59
C LEU A 405 7.10 23.12 -20.54
N LEU A 406 7.18 22.06 -21.33
CA LEU A 406 6.15 21.01 -21.43
C LEU A 406 6.42 19.83 -20.49
N TYR A 407 7.65 19.35 -20.46
CA TYR A 407 8.03 18.17 -19.70
C TYR A 407 8.00 18.42 -18.20
N LEU A 408 8.48 19.56 -17.68
CA LEU A 408 8.48 19.80 -16.22
C LEU A 408 7.08 19.80 -15.61
N PRO A 409 6.09 20.59 -16.10
CA PRO A 409 4.74 20.56 -15.54
C PRO A 409 4.05 19.21 -15.80
N MET A 410 4.24 18.59 -16.97
CA MET A 410 3.68 17.26 -17.26
C MET A 410 4.27 16.19 -16.33
N ARG A 411 5.57 16.23 -16.07
CA ARG A 411 6.27 15.36 -15.11
C ARG A 411 5.71 15.56 -13.71
N GLN A 412 5.51 16.81 -13.29
CA GLN A 412 5.02 17.15 -11.96
C GLN A 412 3.56 16.73 -11.77
N TRP A 413 2.74 16.88 -12.81
CA TRP A 413 1.37 16.37 -12.84
C TRP A 413 1.31 14.84 -12.85
N LEU A 414 2.10 14.17 -13.70
CA LEU A 414 2.22 12.70 -13.74
C LEU A 414 2.68 12.16 -12.38
N TRP A 415 3.70 12.78 -11.78
CA TRP A 415 4.18 12.42 -10.45
C TRP A 415 3.09 12.58 -9.41
N GLY A 416 2.41 13.73 -9.40
CA GLY A 416 1.30 14.03 -8.51
C GLY A 416 0.09 13.13 -8.70
N ARG A 417 -0.07 12.48 -9.86
CA ARG A 417 -1.13 11.50 -10.13
C ARG A 417 -0.72 10.06 -9.82
N MET A 418 0.56 9.73 -10.02
CA MET A 418 1.13 8.40 -9.77
C MET A 418 1.45 8.17 -8.29
N MET A 419 1.76 9.24 -7.53
CA MET A 419 2.15 9.20 -6.11
C MET A 419 1.02 9.61 -5.15
N GLN A 420 -0.25 9.55 -5.58
CA GLN A 420 -1.39 9.95 -4.74
C GLN A 420 -1.60 8.97 -3.60
N GLY A 421 -1.05 9.25 -2.43
CA GLY A 421 -1.31 8.49 -1.21
C GLY A 421 -0.57 9.04 0.00
N GLU A 422 -0.23 10.33 0.02
CA GLU A 422 0.34 10.95 1.21
C GLU A 422 -0.72 10.92 2.30
N LEU A 423 -0.42 10.17 3.36
CA LEU A 423 -1.20 10.18 4.58
C LEU A 423 -1.23 11.62 5.12
N PRO A 424 -2.34 12.04 5.75
CA PRO A 424 -2.39 13.34 6.40
C PRO A 424 -1.25 13.45 7.42
N PRO A 425 -0.61 14.64 7.54
CA PRO A 425 0.48 14.84 8.47
C PRO A 425 -0.01 14.65 9.92
N ILE A 426 0.88 14.18 10.80
CA ILE A 426 0.57 13.73 12.17
C ILE A 426 -0.09 14.83 13.01
N ASP A 427 0.26 16.10 12.79
CA ASP A 427 -0.30 17.27 13.46
C ASP A 427 -1.83 17.36 13.29
N ARG A 428 -2.36 16.96 12.13
CA ARG A 428 -3.80 16.93 11.88
C ARG A 428 -4.52 15.75 12.54
N LEU A 429 -3.77 14.69 12.87
CA LEU A 429 -4.32 13.49 13.51
C LEU A 429 -4.33 13.57 15.04
N LEU A 430 -3.47 14.41 15.62
CA LEU A 430 -3.29 14.53 17.07
C LEU A 430 -4.60 14.82 17.84
N PRO A 431 -5.48 15.76 17.41
CA PRO A 431 -6.73 16.02 18.13
C PRO A 431 -7.68 14.82 18.14
N GLU A 432 -7.73 14.08 17.02
CA GLU A 432 -8.58 12.90 16.89
C GLU A 432 -8.06 11.76 17.78
N ILE A 433 -6.74 11.52 17.82
CA ILE A 433 -6.10 10.53 18.70
C ILE A 433 -6.40 10.83 20.18
N ILE A 434 -6.25 12.09 20.61
CA ILE A 434 -6.54 12.50 21.99
C ILE A 434 -8.04 12.27 22.30
N SER A 435 -8.94 12.65 21.38
CA SER A 435 -10.37 12.44 21.59
C SER A 435 -10.76 10.97 21.75
N VAL A 436 -10.09 10.07 21.01
CA VAL A 436 -10.29 8.63 21.15
C VAL A 436 -9.77 8.17 22.50
N ALA A 437 -8.55 8.55 22.89
CA ALA A 437 -7.91 8.12 24.14
C ALA A 437 -8.70 8.53 25.40
N PHE A 438 -9.30 9.74 25.40
CA PHE A 438 -10.09 10.28 26.53
C PHE A 438 -11.57 9.84 26.52
N THR A 439 -11.98 8.96 25.61
CA THR A 439 -13.35 8.40 25.62
C THR A 439 -13.53 7.47 26.82
N ALA A 440 -14.53 7.74 27.67
CA ALA A 440 -14.74 7.04 28.95
C ALA A 440 -15.07 5.54 28.80
N GLN A 441 -15.95 5.19 27.86
CA GLN A 441 -16.37 3.79 27.67
C GLN A 441 -15.39 3.02 26.75
N THR A 442 -14.91 1.86 27.22
CA THR A 442 -13.97 0.99 26.48
C THR A 442 -14.51 0.53 25.12
N LEU A 443 -15.78 0.15 25.06
CA LEU A 443 -16.42 -0.31 23.81
C LEU A 443 -16.51 0.81 22.76
N GLU A 444 -16.82 2.04 23.20
CA GLU A 444 -16.89 3.20 22.30
C GLU A 444 -15.49 3.62 21.83
N ARG A 445 -14.51 3.56 22.73
CA ARG A 445 -13.10 3.80 22.42
C ARG A 445 -12.58 2.86 21.33
N GLU A 446 -12.89 1.56 21.44
CA GLU A 446 -12.53 0.56 20.43
C GLU A 446 -13.17 0.88 19.08
N ARG A 447 -14.48 1.22 19.04
CA ARG A 447 -15.16 1.59 17.79
C ARG A 447 -14.53 2.81 17.12
N ARG A 448 -14.18 3.85 17.88
CA ARG A 448 -13.56 5.06 17.35
C ARG A 448 -12.14 4.80 16.86
N TRP A 449 -11.37 3.98 17.57
CA TRP A 449 -10.03 3.54 17.13
C TRP A 449 -10.09 2.77 15.81
N LEU A 450 -11.03 1.82 15.67
CA LEU A 450 -11.24 1.10 14.43
C LEU A 450 -11.67 2.02 13.30
N GLY A 451 -12.60 2.95 13.56
CA GLY A 451 -13.03 3.94 12.58
C GLY A 451 -11.90 4.85 12.09
N LEU A 452 -10.97 5.23 12.97
CA LEU A 452 -9.76 5.99 12.61
C LEU A 452 -8.87 5.17 11.67
N LEU A 453 -8.55 3.92 12.04
CA LEU A 453 -7.74 3.03 11.21
C LEU A 453 -8.41 2.76 9.84
N ASP A 454 -9.71 2.52 9.82
CA ASP A 454 -10.46 2.27 8.59
C ASP A 454 -10.49 3.52 7.68
N ARG A 455 -10.59 4.73 8.25
CA ARG A 455 -10.54 5.97 7.47
C ARG A 455 -9.15 6.24 6.90
N LEU A 456 -8.11 6.04 7.71
CA LEU A 456 -6.71 6.32 7.34
C LEU A 456 -6.18 5.33 6.30
N TYR A 457 -6.43 4.04 6.52
CA TYR A 457 -5.83 2.97 5.74
C TYR A 457 -6.80 2.36 4.71
N GLN A 458 -8.11 2.55 4.88
CA GLN A 458 -9.17 1.95 4.06
C GLN A 458 -8.90 0.47 3.77
N PRO A 459 -8.72 -0.38 4.79
CA PRO A 459 -8.39 -1.78 4.59
C PRO A 459 -9.57 -2.53 3.95
N LEU A 460 -9.26 -3.55 3.16
CA LEU A 460 -10.26 -4.51 2.66
C LEU A 460 -10.82 -5.35 3.81
N HIS A 461 -9.96 -5.75 4.76
CA HIS A 461 -10.37 -6.42 5.99
C HIS A 461 -9.58 -5.86 7.18
N ASN A 462 -10.29 -5.61 8.28
CA ASN A 462 -9.71 -5.23 9.57
C ASN A 462 -10.03 -6.33 10.60
N LEU A 463 -9.03 -7.14 10.94
CA LEU A 463 -9.20 -8.37 11.71
C LEU A 463 -8.51 -8.25 13.09
N PRO A 464 -9.09 -8.82 14.15
CA PRO A 464 -8.38 -8.97 15.43
C PRO A 464 -7.21 -9.94 15.29
N MET A 465 -6.10 -9.65 15.96
CA MET A 465 -4.92 -10.51 15.97
C MET A 465 -4.93 -11.45 17.18
N PRO A 466 -4.57 -12.74 17.03
CA PRO A 466 -4.50 -13.67 18.15
C PRO A 466 -3.39 -13.27 19.15
N PRO A 467 -3.54 -13.59 20.45
CA PRO A 467 -2.61 -13.17 21.51
C PRO A 467 -1.16 -13.61 21.29
N SER A 468 -0.95 -14.76 20.64
CA SER A 468 0.39 -15.29 20.32
C SER A 468 1.20 -14.42 19.36
N GLU A 469 0.55 -13.54 18.60
CA GLU A 469 1.19 -12.62 17.65
C GLU A 469 1.10 -11.15 18.10
N ALA A 470 0.37 -10.87 19.18
CA ALA A 470 0.03 -9.52 19.62
C ALA A 470 1.21 -8.69 20.15
N ASP A 471 2.28 -9.33 20.63
CA ASP A 471 3.49 -8.64 21.13
C ASP A 471 4.45 -8.19 20.02
N THR A 472 4.09 -8.40 18.74
CA THR A 472 4.93 -7.92 17.63
C THR A 472 4.73 -6.44 17.37
N ALA A 473 5.85 -5.71 17.22
CA ALA A 473 5.84 -4.29 16.86
C ALA A 473 5.04 -4.05 15.56
N PRO A 474 4.45 -2.85 15.38
CA PRO A 474 3.76 -2.52 14.14
C PRO A 474 4.69 -2.71 12.96
N GLY A 475 4.19 -3.34 11.90
CA GLY A 475 5.07 -3.77 10.82
C GLY A 475 4.32 -4.36 9.64
N LEU A 476 5.02 -4.41 8.51
CA LEU A 476 4.50 -5.03 7.30
C LEU A 476 4.61 -6.55 7.40
N ALA A 477 3.58 -7.25 6.94
CA ALA A 477 3.57 -8.69 6.77
C ALA A 477 3.09 -9.07 5.38
N GLN A 478 3.41 -10.31 4.96
CA GLN A 478 3.04 -10.86 3.65
C GLN A 478 3.34 -9.90 2.48
N ASP A 479 4.56 -9.37 2.44
CA ASP A 479 5.04 -8.45 1.39
C ASP A 479 4.19 -7.17 1.20
N GLY A 480 3.63 -6.64 2.29
CA GLY A 480 2.82 -5.42 2.28
C GLY A 480 1.34 -5.66 1.98
N MET A 481 0.90 -6.90 1.82
CA MET A 481 -0.54 -7.23 1.78
C MET A 481 -1.22 -6.97 3.13
N GLU A 482 -0.43 -7.05 4.20
CA GLU A 482 -0.89 -6.95 5.58
C GLU A 482 -0.08 -5.90 6.35
N LEU A 483 -0.78 -5.08 7.13
CA LEU A 483 -0.22 -4.16 8.11
C LEU A 483 -0.64 -4.60 9.51
N ARG A 484 0.34 -4.84 10.36
CA ARG A 484 0.14 -5.21 11.77
C ARG A 484 0.15 -3.95 12.62
N ILE A 485 -0.86 -3.84 13.48
CA ILE A 485 -1.01 -2.78 14.47
C ILE A 485 -0.89 -3.44 15.85
N ALA A 486 0.15 -3.05 16.59
CA ALA A 486 0.39 -3.49 17.96
C ALA A 486 -0.75 -3.04 18.91
N PRO A 487 -0.91 -3.68 20.08
CA PRO A 487 -1.89 -3.26 21.07
C PRO A 487 -1.60 -1.83 21.55
N ALA A 488 -2.65 -1.04 21.76
CA ALA A 488 -2.54 0.37 22.08
C ALA A 488 -3.65 0.85 23.02
N GLY A 489 -3.30 1.61 24.06
CA GLY A 489 -4.24 2.24 25.02
C GLY A 489 -5.23 1.26 25.66
N GLY A 490 -4.79 0.03 25.92
CA GLY A 490 -5.62 -1.06 26.47
C GLY A 490 -6.48 -1.79 25.43
N LEU A 491 -6.33 -1.51 24.14
CA LEU A 491 -7.04 -2.17 23.04
C LEU A 491 -6.21 -3.28 22.40
N ALA A 492 -6.89 -4.32 21.88
CA ALA A 492 -6.25 -5.47 21.25
C ALA A 492 -5.56 -5.14 19.93
N ALA A 493 -4.52 -5.91 19.61
CA ALA A 493 -3.78 -5.84 18.35
C ALA A 493 -4.68 -6.09 17.13
N ARG A 494 -4.38 -5.42 16.02
CA ARG A 494 -5.16 -5.48 14.78
C ARG A 494 -4.30 -5.85 13.58
N ARG A 495 -4.91 -6.56 12.64
CA ARG A 495 -4.33 -6.96 11.36
C ARG A 495 -5.17 -6.33 10.24
N LEU A 496 -4.59 -5.39 9.52
CA LEU A 496 -5.22 -4.73 8.38
C LEU A 496 -4.76 -5.41 7.10
N GLN A 497 -5.68 -5.78 6.21
CA GLN A 497 -5.38 -6.44 4.94
C GLN A 497 -5.89 -5.61 3.76
N GLY A 498 -5.04 -5.41 2.76
CA GLY A 498 -5.37 -4.72 1.51
C GLY A 498 -5.71 -3.24 1.67
N ARG A 499 -4.74 -2.35 1.49
CA ARG A 499 -4.92 -0.88 1.56
C ARG A 499 -5.86 -0.36 0.46
N SER A 500 -6.62 0.69 0.76
CA SER A 500 -7.56 1.33 -0.18
C SER A 500 -8.53 0.34 -0.84
N ALA A 501 -9.26 -0.42 -0.02
CA ALA A 501 -10.16 -1.49 -0.42
C ALA A 501 -9.47 -2.57 -1.29
N GLY A 502 -8.22 -2.91 -0.95
CA GLY A 502 -7.42 -3.91 -1.66
C GLY A 502 -6.87 -3.44 -3.02
N GLN A 503 -6.96 -2.15 -3.34
CA GLN A 503 -6.38 -1.57 -4.56
C GLN A 503 -4.88 -1.33 -4.43
N ARG A 504 -4.36 -1.27 -3.20
CA ARG A 504 -2.96 -0.95 -2.88
C ARG A 504 -2.40 -1.89 -1.81
N LEU A 505 -1.08 -1.97 -1.77
CA LEU A 505 -0.33 -2.61 -0.68
C LEU A 505 0.01 -1.55 0.37
N PHE A 506 0.21 -2.00 1.60
CA PHE A 506 0.80 -1.21 2.67
C PHE A 506 2.28 -1.00 2.44
N THR A 507 2.75 0.20 2.80
CA THR A 507 4.11 0.69 2.58
C THR A 507 4.88 0.84 3.90
N VAL A 508 6.20 1.02 3.85
CA VAL A 508 7.00 1.25 5.07
C VAL A 508 6.52 2.52 5.78
N THR A 509 6.20 3.58 5.03
CA THR A 509 5.58 4.80 5.57
C THR A 509 4.24 4.56 6.28
N ASP A 510 3.47 3.55 5.86
CA ASP A 510 2.23 3.18 6.55
C ASP A 510 2.51 2.51 7.90
N ALA A 511 3.56 1.70 7.98
CA ALA A 511 4.03 1.06 9.20
C ALA A 511 4.68 2.06 10.16
N ASP A 512 5.45 3.03 9.65
CA ASP A 512 6.03 4.11 10.45
C ASP A 512 4.94 5.00 11.04
N LEU A 513 3.91 5.34 10.24
CA LEU A 513 2.75 6.04 10.75
C LEU A 513 2.01 5.22 11.79
N ALA A 514 1.77 3.92 11.55
CA ALA A 514 1.10 3.05 12.52
C ALA A 514 1.88 3.00 13.85
N THR A 515 3.21 2.91 13.78
CA THR A 515 4.10 2.97 14.95
C THR A 515 3.96 4.30 15.69
N SER A 516 3.94 5.41 14.96
CA SER A 516 3.74 6.75 15.53
C SER A 516 2.36 6.90 16.18
N LEU A 517 1.30 6.40 15.53
CA LEU A 517 -0.07 6.42 16.05
C LEU A 517 -0.20 5.60 17.34
N VAL A 518 0.33 4.37 17.36
CA VAL A 518 0.34 3.53 18.56
C VAL A 518 1.09 4.21 19.70
N THR A 519 2.25 4.80 19.42
CA THR A 519 3.07 5.51 20.42
C THR A 519 2.32 6.70 21.02
N LEU A 520 1.74 7.56 20.17
CA LEU A 520 0.96 8.72 20.62
C LEU A 520 -0.30 8.32 21.38
N PHE A 521 -1.00 7.27 20.93
CA PHE A 521 -2.19 6.77 21.61
C PHE A 521 -1.86 6.19 23.00
N ASN A 522 -0.75 5.46 23.13
CA ASN A 522 -0.25 4.97 24.41
C ASN A 522 0.13 6.11 25.36
N GLN A 523 0.78 7.16 24.86
CA GLN A 523 1.11 8.35 25.65
C GLN A 523 -0.15 9.09 26.13
N ALA A 524 -1.14 9.26 25.25
CA ALA A 524 -2.40 9.89 25.61
C ALA A 524 -3.20 9.07 26.65
N ALA A 525 -3.23 7.74 26.49
CA ALA A 525 -3.86 6.84 27.45
C ALA A 525 -3.17 6.90 28.83
N ALA A 526 -1.83 6.86 28.87
CA ALA A 526 -1.07 7.00 30.11
C ALA A 526 -1.32 8.35 30.80
N GLY A 527 -1.43 9.44 30.03
CA GLY A 527 -1.78 10.77 30.55
C GLY A 527 -3.18 10.82 31.18
N ARG A 528 -4.17 10.16 30.58
CA ARG A 528 -5.51 10.00 31.17
C ARG A 528 -5.45 9.23 32.49
N ASP A 529 -4.78 8.08 32.50
CA ASP A 529 -4.72 7.21 33.68
C ASP A 529 -4.00 7.92 34.85
N ALA A 530 -2.96 8.70 34.55
CA ALA A 530 -2.28 9.54 35.53
C ALA A 530 -3.19 10.67 36.06
N LEU A 531 -4.00 11.30 35.19
CA LEU A 531 -4.97 12.31 35.61
C LEU A 531 -6.05 11.73 36.51
N GLU A 532 -6.64 10.59 36.14
CA GLU A 532 -7.66 9.90 36.95
C GLU A 532 -7.09 9.50 38.31
N THR A 533 -5.87 8.94 38.32
CA THR A 533 -5.16 8.59 39.57
C THR A 533 -4.87 9.83 40.42
N GLY A 534 -4.40 10.93 39.80
CA GLY A 534 -4.10 12.18 40.51
C GLY A 534 -5.36 12.86 41.08
N VAL A 535 -6.46 12.87 40.32
CA VAL A 535 -7.76 13.35 40.81
C VAL A 535 -8.24 12.51 41.99
N GLN A 536 -8.07 11.19 41.93
CA GLN A 536 -8.45 10.31 43.04
C GLN A 536 -7.59 10.55 44.28
N GLN A 537 -6.27 10.64 44.12
CA GLN A 537 -5.33 10.93 45.21
C GLN A 537 -5.64 12.29 45.86
N GLU A 538 -5.96 13.31 45.07
CA GLU A 538 -6.31 14.64 45.60
C GLU A 538 -7.64 14.60 46.35
N ARG A 539 -8.63 13.85 45.87
CA ARG A 539 -9.88 13.61 46.61
C ARG A 539 -9.63 12.91 47.95
N ASP A 540 -8.76 11.90 47.97
CA ASP A 540 -8.42 11.15 49.18
C ASP A 540 -7.67 12.02 50.20
N ARG A 541 -6.75 12.86 49.72
CA ARG A 541 -6.01 13.86 50.52
C ARG A 541 -6.96 14.88 51.12
N ILE A 542 -7.80 15.53 50.30
CA ILE A 542 -8.80 16.51 50.76
C ILE A 542 -9.70 15.87 51.82
N ALA A 543 -10.17 14.65 51.59
CA ALA A 543 -11.02 13.97 52.54
C ALA A 543 -10.28 13.58 53.83
N SER A 544 -8.96 13.41 53.80
CA SER A 544 -8.16 13.16 55.01
C SER A 544 -7.98 14.44 55.82
N ASP A 545 -7.54 15.51 55.17
CA ASP A 545 -7.36 16.83 55.78
C ASP A 545 -8.69 17.31 56.41
N LEU A 546 -9.80 17.09 55.70
CA LEU A 546 -11.15 17.44 56.17
C LEU A 546 -11.59 16.57 57.36
N HIS A 547 -11.25 15.29 57.36
CA HIS A 547 -11.56 14.39 58.47
C HIS A 547 -10.81 14.78 59.75
N ASP A 548 -9.52 15.07 59.64
CA ASP A 548 -8.65 15.24 60.80
C ASP A 548 -8.79 16.63 61.42
N ASP A 549 -8.80 17.70 60.61
CA ASP A 549 -8.81 19.08 61.12
C ASP A 549 -10.22 19.53 61.56
N ILE A 550 -11.27 19.18 60.79
CA ILE A 550 -12.65 19.53 61.17
C ILE A 550 -13.19 18.57 62.24
N GLY A 551 -12.85 17.28 62.18
CA GLY A 551 -13.28 16.30 63.19
C GLY A 551 -12.83 16.69 64.60
N ALA A 552 -11.57 17.14 64.75
CA ALA A 552 -11.02 17.59 66.03
C ALA A 552 -11.67 18.89 66.54
N LYS A 553 -11.90 19.87 65.66
CA LYS A 553 -12.55 21.16 66.01
C LYS A 553 -14.00 20.96 66.45
N LEU A 554 -14.75 20.08 65.77
CA LEU A 554 -16.13 19.76 66.12
C LEU A 554 -16.25 18.94 67.41
N LEU A 555 -15.28 18.06 67.70
CA LEU A 555 -15.21 17.38 69.00
C LEU A 555 -15.00 18.38 70.15
N THR A 556 -14.15 19.37 69.94
CA THR A 556 -13.89 20.44 70.91
C THR A 556 -15.15 21.28 71.16
N LEU A 557 -15.85 21.66 70.09
CA LEU A 557 -17.13 22.38 70.17
C LEU A 557 -18.22 21.59 70.92
N ARG A 558 -18.26 20.26 70.79
CA ARG A 558 -19.21 19.42 71.55
C ARG A 558 -19.07 19.60 73.06
N HIS A 559 -17.85 19.79 73.56
CA HIS A 559 -17.59 19.96 74.99
C HIS A 559 -17.95 21.36 75.51
N LEU A 560 -18.21 22.33 74.62
CA LEU A 560 -18.52 23.72 74.95
C LEU A 560 -20.02 24.05 74.85
N VAL A 561 -20.84 23.12 74.36
CA VAL A 561 -22.28 23.31 74.14
C VAL A 561 -23.09 22.52 75.17
N HIS A 562 -23.94 23.21 75.94
CA HIS A 562 -24.69 22.62 77.07
C HIS A 562 -26.20 22.42 76.83
N GLY A 563 -26.76 22.95 75.74
CA GLY A 563 -28.18 22.77 75.42
C GLY A 563 -28.45 21.57 74.50
N GLU A 564 -29.52 20.82 74.78
CA GLU A 564 -29.88 19.61 74.02
C GLU A 564 -30.15 19.90 72.54
N ARG A 565 -30.69 21.09 72.24
CA ARG A 565 -31.06 21.49 70.88
C ARG A 565 -29.83 21.87 70.05
N GLU A 566 -28.89 22.59 70.66
CA GLU A 566 -27.61 22.94 70.05
C GLU A 566 -26.70 21.72 69.88
N GLN A 567 -26.71 20.78 70.83
CA GLN A 567 -26.02 19.49 70.67
C GLN A 567 -26.60 18.67 69.51
N ALA A 568 -27.93 18.60 69.38
CA ALA A 568 -28.57 17.92 68.26
C ALA A 568 -28.22 18.56 66.91
N MET A 569 -28.15 19.89 66.85
CA MET A 569 -27.74 20.61 65.63
C MET A 569 -26.27 20.35 65.29
N LEU A 570 -25.37 20.37 66.27
CA LEU A 570 -23.95 20.05 66.08
C LEU A 570 -23.75 18.61 65.58
N MET A 571 -24.48 17.64 66.14
CA MET A 571 -24.43 16.26 65.66
C MET A 571 -24.96 16.13 64.23
N THR A 572 -26.00 16.91 63.87
CA THR A 572 -26.52 16.97 62.49
C THR A 572 -25.45 17.48 61.52
N THR A 573 -24.76 18.56 61.87
CA THR A 573 -23.68 19.13 61.04
C THR A 573 -22.48 18.18 60.93
N ILE A 574 -22.09 17.51 62.02
CA ILE A 574 -21.02 16.49 62.01
C ILE A 574 -21.38 15.34 61.07
N ASP A 575 -22.61 14.85 61.14
CA ASP A 575 -23.03 13.72 60.31
C ASP A 575 -23.19 14.11 58.83
N GLN A 576 -23.65 15.33 58.54
CA GLN A 576 -23.65 15.89 57.19
C GLN A 576 -22.23 16.03 56.63
N LEU A 577 -21.29 16.54 57.43
CA LEU A 577 -19.89 16.67 57.02
C LEU A 577 -19.24 15.31 56.78
N ARG A 578 -19.48 14.31 57.65
CA ARG A 578 -19.01 12.93 57.45
C ARG A 578 -19.61 12.29 56.20
N ALA A 579 -20.88 12.55 55.91
CA ALA A 579 -21.54 12.09 54.69
C ALA A 579 -20.87 12.69 53.44
N ILE A 580 -20.56 14.00 53.46
CA ILE A 580 -19.86 14.68 52.37
C ILE A 580 -18.43 14.14 52.20
N VAL A 581 -17.65 14.02 53.28
CA VAL A 581 -16.27 13.49 53.27
C VAL A 581 -16.23 12.06 52.73
N ARG A 582 -17.18 11.20 53.16
CA ARG A 582 -17.26 9.81 52.68
C ARG A 582 -17.80 9.74 51.26
N GLY A 583 -18.71 10.62 50.87
CA GLY A 583 -19.15 10.75 49.48
C GLY A 583 -18.05 11.20 48.52
N LEU A 584 -17.04 11.92 49.02
CA LEU A 584 -15.82 12.24 48.26
C LEU A 584 -14.86 11.04 48.13
N ARG A 585 -14.91 10.08 49.07
CA ARG A 585 -14.03 8.89 49.12
C ARG A 585 -14.62 7.63 48.52
N GLN A 586 -15.95 7.49 48.49
CA GLN A 586 -16.62 6.28 48.03
C GLN A 586 -17.16 6.46 46.61
N ALA A 587 -16.76 5.55 45.72
CA ALA A 587 -17.45 5.40 44.44
C ALA A 587 -18.90 4.97 44.70
N VAL A 588 -19.86 5.62 44.04
CA VAL A 588 -21.26 5.22 44.08
C VAL A 588 -21.37 3.78 43.60
N GLN A 589 -21.79 2.87 44.50
CA GLN A 589 -21.99 1.47 44.14
C GLN A 589 -23.33 1.29 43.40
N PRO A 590 -23.41 0.38 42.41
CA PRO A 590 -24.70 -0.08 41.89
C PRO A 590 -25.60 -0.59 43.03
N TRP A 591 -26.92 -0.40 42.88
CA TRP A 591 -27.87 -0.70 43.95
C TRP A 591 -27.90 -2.18 44.38
N GLU A 592 -27.62 -3.10 43.45
CA GLU A 592 -27.47 -4.53 43.73
C GLU A 592 -26.29 -4.83 44.66
N GLU A 593 -25.13 -4.24 44.38
CA GLU A 593 -23.91 -4.40 45.19
C GLU A 593 -24.11 -3.77 46.58
N PHE A 594 -24.64 -2.54 46.61
CA PHE A 594 -24.94 -1.86 47.87
C PHE A 594 -25.93 -2.64 48.74
N ALA A 595 -27.03 -3.15 48.16
CA ALA A 595 -28.04 -3.95 48.86
C ALA A 595 -27.48 -5.28 49.38
N ALA A 596 -26.62 -5.95 48.59
CA ALA A 596 -25.94 -7.16 49.01
C ALA A 596 -25.00 -6.92 50.20
N ASP A 597 -24.23 -5.83 50.16
CA ASP A 597 -23.29 -5.43 51.21
C ASP A 597 -24.01 -5.13 52.53
N ILE A 598 -25.05 -4.28 52.51
CA ILE A 598 -25.79 -3.95 53.74
C ILE A 598 -26.54 -5.16 54.31
N ARG A 599 -27.00 -6.09 53.45
CA ARG A 599 -27.63 -7.34 53.89
C ARG A 599 -26.62 -8.24 54.58
N SER A 600 -25.43 -8.41 53.99
CA SER A 600 -24.34 -9.19 54.57
C SER A 600 -23.92 -8.63 55.93
N GLU A 601 -23.74 -7.31 56.02
CA GLU A 601 -23.40 -6.63 57.27
C GLU A 601 -24.49 -6.82 58.35
N THR A 602 -25.76 -6.67 57.96
CA THR A 602 -26.91 -6.85 58.86
C THR A 602 -27.00 -8.29 59.37
N ALA A 603 -26.78 -9.27 58.48
CA ALA A 603 -26.78 -10.69 58.84
C ALA A 603 -25.68 -11.00 59.86
N GLN A 604 -24.47 -10.49 59.66
CA GLN A 604 -23.35 -10.68 60.59
C GLN A 604 -23.65 -10.09 61.97
N ARG A 605 -24.20 -8.86 62.03
CA ARG A 605 -24.54 -8.21 63.29
C ARG A 605 -25.63 -8.93 64.07
N LEU A 606 -26.68 -9.39 63.39
CA LEU A 606 -27.76 -10.15 64.02
C LEU A 606 -27.31 -11.55 64.46
N ALA A 607 -26.50 -12.23 63.65
CA ALA A 607 -25.92 -13.52 64.00
C ALA A 607 -25.03 -13.44 65.24
N ALA A 608 -24.21 -12.38 65.35
CA ALA A 608 -23.39 -12.12 66.55
C ALA A 608 -24.23 -11.89 67.82
N ALA A 609 -25.47 -11.42 67.66
CA ALA A 609 -26.44 -11.23 68.74
C ALA A 609 -27.39 -12.43 68.95
N GLY A 610 -27.21 -13.53 68.21
CA GLY A 610 -28.06 -14.72 68.31
C GLY A 610 -29.46 -14.58 67.69
N MET A 611 -29.68 -13.59 66.81
CA MET A 611 -30.96 -13.35 66.14
C MET A 611 -30.94 -13.77 64.66
N ALA A 612 -32.08 -14.25 64.16
CA ALA A 612 -32.24 -14.60 62.76
C ALA A 612 -32.58 -13.38 61.88
N LEU A 613 -31.95 -13.25 60.71
CA LEU A 613 -32.33 -12.27 59.69
C LEU A 613 -33.26 -12.91 58.65
N ASP A 614 -34.45 -12.33 58.48
CA ASP A 614 -35.32 -12.61 57.34
C ASP A 614 -35.22 -11.46 56.32
N TRP A 615 -34.30 -11.61 55.37
CA TRP A 615 -34.11 -10.67 54.26
C TRP A 615 -33.94 -11.44 52.93
N PRO A 616 -35.01 -11.55 52.12
CA PRO A 616 -34.96 -12.17 50.80
C PRO A 616 -33.90 -11.50 49.91
N PRO A 617 -33.25 -12.24 48.99
CA PRO A 617 -32.38 -11.63 47.98
C PRO A 617 -33.09 -10.50 47.23
N PRO A 618 -32.40 -9.38 46.93
CA PRO A 618 -33.03 -8.20 46.38
C PRO A 618 -33.49 -8.46 44.93
N LEU A 619 -34.68 -9.02 44.76
CA LEU A 619 -35.55 -8.67 43.66
C LEU A 619 -36.29 -7.42 44.12
N ILE A 620 -35.74 -6.25 43.83
CA ILE A 620 -36.36 -4.97 44.18
C ILE A 620 -37.65 -4.86 43.35
N GLY A 621 -38.78 -5.31 43.91
CA GLY A 621 -40.11 -5.20 43.31
C GLY A 621 -40.25 -5.78 41.88
N GLY A 622 -39.49 -6.82 41.53
CA GLY A 622 -39.53 -7.42 40.17
C GLY A 622 -38.89 -6.58 39.06
N LEU A 623 -38.16 -5.50 39.38
CA LEU A 623 -37.37 -4.71 38.44
C LEU A 623 -35.88 -5.07 38.59
N SER A 624 -35.22 -5.38 37.46
CA SER A 624 -33.76 -5.51 37.39
C SER A 624 -33.12 -4.16 37.75
N ALA A 625 -32.05 -4.15 38.57
CA ALA A 625 -31.44 -2.90 39.04
C ALA A 625 -30.84 -2.04 37.93
N ALA A 626 -30.74 -2.57 36.71
CA ALA A 626 -30.42 -1.82 35.49
C ALA A 626 -31.39 -0.66 35.17
N ARG A 627 -32.55 -0.56 35.85
CA ARG A 627 -33.56 0.49 35.62
C ARG A 627 -33.75 1.48 36.78
N LEU A 628 -32.97 1.38 37.84
CA LEU A 628 -33.07 2.32 38.97
C LEU A 628 -32.18 3.55 38.72
N PRO A 629 -32.64 4.77 39.05
CA PRO A 629 -31.80 5.96 38.96
C PRO A 629 -30.57 5.81 39.88
N PRO A 630 -29.40 6.33 39.48
CA PRO A 630 -28.21 6.31 40.33
C PRO A 630 -28.44 7.16 41.59
N GLN A 631 -28.13 6.60 42.76
CA GLN A 631 -28.11 7.34 44.02
C GLN A 631 -26.78 8.06 44.20
N ASP A 632 -26.76 9.15 44.95
CA ASP A 632 -25.50 9.73 45.40
C ASP A 632 -24.95 8.94 46.61
N ALA A 633 -23.65 9.10 46.88
CA ALA A 633 -22.99 8.41 47.99
C ALA A 633 -23.51 8.84 49.38
N ALA A 634 -24.11 10.03 49.49
CA ALA A 634 -24.69 10.51 50.74
C ALA A 634 -25.98 9.77 51.08
N GLN A 635 -26.83 9.47 50.08
CA GLN A 635 -28.03 8.65 50.23
C GLN A 635 -27.69 7.22 50.68
N GLN A 636 -26.69 6.59 50.03
CA GLN A 636 -26.18 5.28 50.45
C GLN A 636 -25.71 5.28 51.90
N TYR A 637 -24.99 6.33 52.31
CA TYR A 637 -24.52 6.49 53.68
C TYR A 637 -25.68 6.60 54.69
N HIS A 638 -26.65 7.50 54.43
CA HIS A 638 -27.76 7.73 55.36
C HIS A 638 -28.67 6.50 55.48
N LEU A 639 -28.93 5.79 54.38
CA LEU A 639 -29.71 4.57 54.37
C LEU A 639 -29.03 3.45 55.17
N ARG A 640 -27.71 3.24 54.95
CA ARG A 640 -26.93 2.26 55.72
C ARG A 640 -26.94 2.57 57.21
N ALA A 641 -26.69 3.83 57.57
CA ALA A 641 -26.64 4.25 58.98
C ALA A 641 -28.01 4.12 59.68
N LEU A 642 -29.11 4.42 58.99
CA LEU A 642 -30.46 4.26 59.53
C LEU A 642 -30.78 2.79 59.79
N LEU A 643 -30.47 1.90 58.83
CA LEU A 643 -30.65 0.47 59.01
C LEU A 643 -29.80 -0.09 60.16
N GLN A 644 -28.54 0.34 60.27
CA GLN A 644 -27.66 -0.05 61.39
C GLN A 644 -28.22 0.37 62.74
N GLU A 645 -28.80 1.57 62.84
CA GLU A 645 -29.40 2.07 64.08
C GLU A 645 -30.68 1.29 64.41
N ALA A 646 -31.54 1.01 63.43
CA ALA A 646 -32.74 0.18 63.62
C ALA A 646 -32.39 -1.23 64.12
N VAL A 647 -31.38 -1.86 63.51
CA VAL A 647 -30.86 -3.18 63.92
C VAL A 647 -30.25 -3.13 65.32
N SER A 648 -29.49 -2.07 65.64
CA SER A 648 -28.91 -1.88 66.97
C SER A 648 -29.97 -1.73 68.05
N ASN A 649 -31.07 -1.03 67.74
CA ASN A 649 -32.21 -0.89 68.63
C ASN A 649 -32.91 -2.23 68.86
N ALA A 650 -33.08 -3.05 67.82
CA ALA A 650 -33.60 -4.41 67.96
C ALA A 650 -32.72 -5.27 68.87
N ILE A 651 -31.39 -5.25 68.67
CA ILE A 651 -30.41 -5.99 69.49
C ILE A 651 -30.48 -5.57 70.97
N ARG A 652 -30.51 -4.27 71.26
CA ARG A 652 -30.38 -3.75 72.63
C ARG A 652 -31.69 -3.73 73.41
N HIS A 653 -32.81 -3.51 72.73
CA HIS A 653 -34.05 -3.11 73.38
C HIS A 653 -35.24 -4.02 73.08
N ALA A 654 -35.28 -4.71 71.94
CA ALA A 654 -36.49 -5.43 71.53
C ALA A 654 -36.68 -6.79 72.21
N ARG A 655 -35.61 -7.44 72.70
CA ARG A 655 -35.63 -8.88 73.08
C ARG A 655 -36.20 -9.78 71.97
N ALA A 656 -35.93 -9.39 70.73
CA ALA A 656 -36.38 -10.09 69.54
C ALA A 656 -35.54 -11.37 69.33
N SER A 657 -36.14 -12.36 68.65
CA SER A 657 -35.44 -13.55 68.14
C SER A 657 -35.19 -13.44 66.63
N ARG A 658 -35.93 -12.58 65.95
CA ARG A 658 -35.90 -12.40 64.50
C ARG A 658 -36.10 -10.95 64.11
N VAL A 659 -35.34 -10.51 63.10
CA VAL A 659 -35.57 -9.24 62.41
C VAL A 659 -35.84 -9.50 60.93
N SER A 660 -36.94 -8.98 60.42
CA SER A 660 -37.30 -8.99 59.00
C SER A 660 -36.98 -7.65 58.37
N VAL A 661 -36.28 -7.67 57.24
CA VAL A 661 -35.98 -6.46 56.45
C VAL A 661 -36.58 -6.62 55.05
N ARG A 662 -37.25 -5.59 54.55
CA ARG A 662 -37.79 -5.52 53.19
C ARG A 662 -37.44 -4.18 52.56
N LEU A 663 -36.99 -4.20 51.32
CA LEU A 663 -36.78 -3.02 50.50
C LEU A 663 -37.65 -3.12 49.26
N SER A 664 -38.58 -2.19 49.08
CA SER A 664 -39.60 -2.25 48.01
C SER A 664 -39.76 -0.90 47.31
N ILE A 665 -40.14 -0.94 46.03
CA ILE A 665 -40.51 0.27 45.29
C ILE A 665 -41.99 0.56 45.58
N VAL A 666 -42.30 1.78 46.00
CA VAL A 666 -43.68 2.21 46.25
C VAL A 666 -44.33 2.68 44.94
N ASP A 667 -43.60 3.49 44.18
CA ASP A 667 -44.01 4.03 42.88
C ASP A 667 -42.77 4.44 42.05
N ALA A 668 -42.97 5.06 40.88
CA ALA A 668 -41.87 5.48 40.00
C ALA A 668 -40.85 6.44 40.63
N THR A 669 -41.17 7.04 41.78
CA THR A 669 -40.40 8.10 42.43
C THR A 669 -40.00 7.81 43.87
N ARG A 670 -40.55 6.78 44.53
CA ARG A 670 -40.32 6.49 45.95
C ARG A 670 -40.01 5.02 46.23
N MET A 671 -39.12 4.81 47.21
CA MET A 671 -38.72 3.52 47.78
C MET A 671 -39.16 3.45 49.26
N ARG A 672 -39.45 2.24 49.73
CA ARG A 672 -39.78 1.92 51.12
C ARG A 672 -38.79 0.89 51.67
N LEU A 673 -38.21 1.21 52.82
CA LEU A 673 -37.48 0.29 53.69
C LEU A 673 -38.34 -0.03 54.91
N ASP A 674 -38.65 -1.31 55.10
CA ASP A 674 -39.34 -1.83 56.27
C ASP A 674 -38.38 -2.68 57.10
N VAL A 675 -38.27 -2.37 58.39
CA VAL A 675 -37.54 -3.16 59.38
C VAL A 675 -38.52 -3.55 60.47
N PHE A 676 -38.70 -4.85 60.68
CA PHE A 676 -39.60 -5.41 61.67
C PHE A 676 -38.84 -6.32 62.63
N ASP A 677 -39.03 -6.16 63.93
CA ASP A 677 -38.59 -7.11 64.94
C ASP A 677 -39.79 -7.81 65.60
N ASP A 678 -39.61 -9.05 66.05
CA ASP A 678 -40.62 -9.85 66.77
C ASP A 678 -40.56 -9.67 68.30
N GLY A 679 -40.07 -8.51 68.76
CA GLY A 679 -39.80 -8.22 70.16
C GLY A 679 -40.98 -7.64 70.95
N ILE A 680 -40.66 -7.05 72.10
CA ILE A 680 -41.66 -6.46 73.04
C ILE A 680 -42.40 -5.21 72.48
N GLY A 681 -41.88 -4.66 71.37
CA GLY A 681 -42.41 -3.48 70.71
C GLY A 681 -42.09 -2.16 71.42
N ILE A 682 -41.98 -1.07 70.66
CA ILE A 682 -41.80 0.29 71.18
C ILE A 682 -43.14 0.92 71.59
N ASP A 683 -43.22 1.58 72.74
CA ASP A 683 -44.39 2.41 73.09
C ASP A 683 -44.25 3.80 72.44
N PRO A 684 -45.08 4.16 71.44
CA PRO A 684 -44.96 5.43 70.72
C PRO A 684 -45.14 6.66 71.62
N GLN A 685 -45.87 6.53 72.74
CA GLN A 685 -46.17 7.66 73.64
C GLN A 685 -44.99 8.01 74.57
N HIS A 686 -44.10 7.06 74.84
CA HIS A 686 -42.94 7.24 75.72
C HIS A 686 -41.59 7.29 74.98
N ALA A 687 -41.58 7.10 73.66
CA ALA A 687 -40.38 6.95 72.84
C ALA A 687 -39.88 8.23 72.15
N THR A 688 -40.14 9.42 72.70
CA THR A 688 -39.78 10.70 72.03
C THR A 688 -38.40 11.26 72.37
N SER A 689 -37.65 10.66 73.30
CA SER A 689 -36.45 11.32 73.88
C SER A 689 -35.19 10.43 73.97
N GLY A 690 -34.99 9.50 73.02
CA GLY A 690 -33.75 8.71 72.92
C GLY A 690 -32.85 9.20 71.78
N HIS A 691 -31.55 9.37 72.03
CA HIS A 691 -30.57 9.83 71.03
C HIS A 691 -30.59 9.02 69.71
N GLY A 692 -30.91 7.72 69.76
CA GLY A 692 -31.01 6.85 68.58
C GLY A 692 -32.22 7.17 67.67
N LEU A 693 -33.39 7.44 68.25
CA LEU A 693 -34.61 7.78 67.49
C LEU A 693 -34.50 9.16 66.85
N THR A 694 -33.93 10.14 67.58
CA THR A 694 -33.62 11.47 67.04
C THR A 694 -32.65 11.36 65.86
N SER A 695 -31.62 10.52 65.97
CA SER A 695 -30.66 10.29 64.89
C SER A 695 -31.30 9.66 63.65
N MET A 696 -32.21 8.69 63.82
CA MET A 696 -32.95 8.10 62.70
C MET A 696 -33.89 9.10 62.02
N GLN A 697 -34.58 9.97 62.77
CA GLN A 697 -35.39 11.04 62.21
C GLN A 697 -34.57 12.04 61.40
N ILE A 698 -33.39 12.43 61.90
CA ILE A 698 -32.48 13.35 61.19
C ILE A 698 -32.02 12.70 59.87
N ARG A 699 -31.61 11.42 59.89
CA ARG A 699 -31.18 10.70 58.69
C ARG A 699 -32.32 10.51 57.68
N ALA A 700 -33.53 10.23 58.15
CA ALA A 700 -34.71 10.14 57.28
C ALA A 700 -34.99 11.47 56.56
N ARG A 701 -34.88 12.60 57.27
CA ARG A 701 -34.99 13.93 56.66
C ARG A 701 -33.87 14.22 55.67
N ALA A 702 -32.64 13.82 55.98
CA ALA A 702 -31.50 13.97 55.06
C ALA A 702 -31.69 13.17 53.75
N LEU A 703 -32.42 12.06 53.81
CA LEU A 703 -32.85 11.29 52.64
C LEU A 703 -34.04 11.91 51.89
N GLY A 704 -34.58 13.05 52.34
CA GLY A 704 -35.86 13.60 51.83
C GLY A 704 -37.06 12.70 52.13
N GLY A 705 -36.91 11.78 53.07
CA GLY A 705 -37.89 10.76 53.41
C GLY A 705 -38.63 11.01 54.72
N GLN A 706 -39.64 10.18 54.96
CA GLN A 706 -40.40 10.14 56.19
C GLN A 706 -40.19 8.80 56.87
N ILE A 707 -39.89 8.85 58.18
CA ILE A 707 -39.78 7.66 59.02
C ILE A 707 -40.97 7.59 59.97
N ALA A 708 -41.53 6.41 60.11
CA ALA A 708 -42.58 6.09 61.07
C ALA A 708 -42.20 4.81 61.81
N TRP A 709 -42.66 4.68 63.05
CA TRP A 709 -42.56 3.44 63.78
C TRP A 709 -43.86 3.13 64.52
N ARG A 710 -44.22 1.85 64.56
CA ARG A 710 -45.49 1.39 65.12
C ARG A 710 -45.27 0.15 65.98
N ARG A 711 -46.07 0.04 67.03
CA ARG A 711 -46.21 -1.18 67.82
C ARG A 711 -47.26 -2.07 67.16
N ASN A 712 -46.91 -3.32 66.86
CA ASN A 712 -47.87 -4.27 66.33
C ASN A 712 -48.53 -5.04 67.50
N ILE A 713 -49.84 -4.90 67.69
CA ILE A 713 -50.65 -5.60 68.70
C ILE A 713 -51.84 -6.24 67.95
N ASP A 714 -52.05 -7.55 68.09
CA ASP A 714 -52.88 -8.37 67.20
C ASP A 714 -54.40 -8.07 67.11
N ARG A 715 -54.92 -8.22 65.86
CA ARG A 715 -56.27 -8.59 65.31
C ARG A 715 -57.46 -7.59 65.06
N VAL A 716 -57.73 -7.34 63.75
CA VAL A 716 -58.99 -7.50 62.92
C VAL A 716 -60.20 -6.53 63.17
N PRO A 717 -60.94 -5.92 62.17
CA PRO A 717 -61.66 -6.60 61.08
C PRO A 717 -61.73 -5.97 59.67
N SER A 718 -62.04 -6.85 58.71
CA SER A 718 -62.41 -6.56 57.32
C SER A 718 -63.69 -5.73 57.20
N SER A 719 -63.64 -4.63 56.45
CA SER A 719 -64.80 -4.07 55.73
C SER A 719 -64.34 -3.29 54.48
N ALA A 720 -64.47 -3.97 53.32
CA ALA A 720 -64.67 -3.56 51.90
C ALA A 720 -64.15 -2.18 51.33
N PRO A 721 -64.08 -1.95 49.98
CA PRO A 721 -64.48 -2.77 48.83
C PRO A 721 -63.40 -2.95 47.71
N SER A 722 -63.80 -3.69 46.68
CA SER A 722 -63.11 -4.21 45.49
C SER A 722 -62.26 -3.24 44.66
N GLY A 723 -61.04 -3.70 44.30
CA GLY A 723 -60.22 -3.17 43.20
C GLY A 723 -58.73 -3.54 43.34
N LYS A 724 -58.32 -4.70 42.78
CA LYS A 724 -56.93 -5.20 42.76
C LYS A 724 -56.08 -4.43 41.70
N PRO A 725 -54.73 -4.38 41.80
CA PRO A 725 -53.86 -5.56 41.82
C PRO A 725 -53.11 -5.79 43.15
N ALA A 726 -52.96 -7.07 43.49
CA ALA A 726 -52.03 -7.59 44.51
C ALA A 726 -50.57 -7.41 44.01
N GLU A 727 -49.51 -7.30 44.79
CA GLU A 727 -49.16 -7.89 46.09
C GLU A 727 -48.31 -6.90 46.91
N SER A 728 -48.86 -6.39 48.01
CA SER A 728 -48.07 -5.94 49.16
C SER A 728 -48.08 -7.11 50.13
N ALA A 729 -46.92 -7.71 50.39
CA ALA A 729 -46.80 -8.72 51.44
C ALA A 729 -47.41 -8.13 52.73
N ALA A 730 -48.41 -8.81 53.28
CA ALA A 730 -48.97 -8.44 54.58
C ALA A 730 -47.84 -8.43 55.62
N PRO A 731 -47.84 -7.50 56.59
CA PRO A 731 -46.83 -7.50 57.64
C PRO A 731 -46.80 -8.86 58.33
N PRO A 732 -45.61 -9.38 58.70
CA PRO A 732 -45.52 -10.61 59.46
C PRO A 732 -46.36 -10.48 60.75
N SER A 733 -47.20 -11.47 61.00
CA SER A 733 -48.04 -11.55 62.21
C SER A 733 -47.15 -11.75 63.44
N GLY A 734 -47.19 -10.82 64.39
CA GLY A 734 -46.46 -10.92 65.65
C GLY A 734 -46.41 -9.60 66.44
N HIS A 735 -46.25 -9.72 67.77
CA HIS A 735 -45.92 -8.60 68.65
C HIS A 735 -44.51 -8.08 68.33
N GLY A 736 -44.33 -6.77 68.18
CA GLY A 736 -43.06 -6.24 67.69
C GLY A 736 -43.02 -4.74 67.39
N THR A 737 -41.84 -4.25 67.00
CA THR A 737 -41.67 -2.90 66.43
C THR A 737 -41.55 -2.98 64.91
N TRP A 738 -42.32 -2.15 64.21
CA TRP A 738 -42.15 -1.90 62.78
C TRP A 738 -41.60 -0.49 62.59
N VAL A 739 -40.43 -0.37 61.96
CA VAL A 739 -39.87 0.89 61.43
C VAL A 739 -40.07 0.94 59.92
N GLU A 740 -40.82 1.93 59.44
CA GLU A 740 -41.08 2.20 58.02
C GLU A 740 -40.35 3.49 57.62
N LEU A 741 -39.54 3.43 56.56
CA LEU A 741 -38.91 4.60 55.94
C LEU A 741 -39.33 4.68 54.47
N VAL A 742 -39.94 5.79 54.07
CA VAL A 742 -40.28 6.09 52.67
C VAL A 742 -39.43 7.25 52.17
N PHE A 743 -38.67 7.07 51.09
CA PHE A 743 -37.71 8.05 50.56
C PHE A 743 -37.68 8.07 49.02
N PRO A 744 -37.28 9.19 48.38
CA PRO A 744 -37.21 9.31 46.92
C PRO A 744 -36.17 8.38 46.27
N LEU A 745 -36.44 7.95 45.03
CA LEU A 745 -35.63 7.04 44.21
C LEU A 745 -34.45 7.70 43.48
N GLY A 746 -34.35 9.03 43.48
CA GLY A 746 -33.28 9.81 42.84
C GLY A 746 -32.57 10.77 43.82
N PRO A 747 -31.50 11.46 43.39
CA PRO A 747 -30.71 12.34 44.25
C PRO A 747 -31.57 13.42 44.89
N VAL A 748 -31.41 13.62 46.20
CA VAL A 748 -32.03 14.72 46.92
C VAL A 748 -31.15 15.94 46.72
N HIS A 749 -31.55 16.85 45.82
CA HIS A 749 -30.91 18.16 45.78
C HIS A 749 -31.30 18.93 47.05
N PRO A 750 -30.33 19.37 47.87
CA PRO A 750 -30.64 20.30 48.95
C PRO A 750 -31.18 21.60 48.33
N ILE A 751 -32.30 22.10 48.86
CA ILE A 751 -32.74 23.49 48.66
C ILE A 751 -31.86 24.40 49.50
#